data_AF-A0A671PPU3-F1
#
_entry.id   AF-A0A671PPU3-F1
#
_cell.length_a   1.000
_cell.length_b   1.000
_cell.length_c   1.000
_cell.angle_alpha   90.00
_cell.angle_beta   90.00
_cell.angle_gamma   90.00
#
_symmetry.space_group_name_H-M   'P 1'
#
loop_
_entity.id
_entity.type
_entity.pdbx_description
1 polymer ?
#
loop_
_entity_poly.entity_id
_entity_poly.type
_entity_poly.pdbx_seq_one_letter_code
_entity_poly.pdbx_strand_id
1 'polypeptide(L)'
;MGEAEDEKNQAGRLFENFAQATDCKSTLQAFNIMCSYLELDPLEHSTFYSGLKSMVTCWKAKALWGKLDKRASNKEYKNGKACEGIKVSLQNAKTLAFLGAKVVVIEKRDTFSRNNVLHLWPYTIHDLRALGAKKFYGKFCAGAIDHISIRQLQLMLLKIALLLGVEFHVNVEFIKLVEPPEDQENEGPGWRAEIWPADHPVADFDFDVVVGADGRRNSLEGFRRKEFRGKLAIAITANFINRNTTAEAKVEEISGVAFIFNQKFFQDLKQETGIDLENIVYYKDNTHYFVMTAKKQSLLDKGVIIHDYIDTEALLNSENVNQEALLAYGREAADYATHYQLPTLDYAMNHCGQPDVAMFDFTSMYASENAALVRERFGHSVLVALVGDSLLEPFWPMGTGCARGFLAAFDTAWMVKSWAQSRNPLEVLAERESLYRLLPQTTPENIAKNLDFYTIDPGTRYPNLNSNCVRPHQVRWHYYLHKKNFQNNIFLWLYVCLTESEIRPSRLLTWCQKQTEGYRGVNVTDLTSCWISGLAFCALIHRFRPQLIDYDSLNEQDCARNLQLAFDVAEKEFGMKPFITGKELAAGQEPDKTSMGNYLSKFYELFRGTPLPPSENKVKFMATQLLAKFEDRTASCSVRRQPSLKREFQSLGDVCHACKKRVFAVERLSAEGFHFHRECFRCHTCRAPLSQGGHSFDSEEGKLYCKLHFAQRKPLVKNGRTQILHTEESPGILSSLKRSLRWPLHVCAVPRRVFNWLHGKAWATGVHLRDNAEDYAFLYELLGVSLPLLAVLHEQLVQMYAEARPLNLQPLQHWLEEHMGHWDLV
;
A
#
# COMPACT_ATOMS: atom_id res chain seq x y z
N MET A 1 -25.82 -52.90 -5.35
CA MET A 1 -26.19 -52.02 -4.22
C MET A 1 -25.10 -51.94 -3.15
N GLY A 2 -24.32 -52.99 -2.89
CA GLY A 2 -23.19 -52.92 -1.94
C GLY A 2 -22.03 -52.01 -2.38
N GLU A 3 -21.62 -52.06 -3.66
CA GLU A 3 -20.48 -51.27 -4.18
C GLU A 3 -20.67 -49.74 -4.04
N ALA A 4 -21.85 -49.22 -4.35
CA ALA A 4 -22.15 -47.79 -4.24
C ALA A 4 -22.26 -47.30 -2.78
N GLU A 5 -22.53 -48.19 -1.82
CA GLU A 5 -22.49 -47.89 -0.39
C GLU A 5 -21.06 -47.91 0.14
N ASP A 6 -20.24 -48.88 -0.30
CA ASP A 6 -18.83 -48.99 0.04
C ASP A 6 -18.00 -47.82 -0.53
N GLU A 7 -18.27 -47.38 -1.76
CA GLU A 7 -17.64 -46.20 -2.37
C GLU A 7 -17.97 -44.90 -1.63
N LYS A 8 -19.23 -44.70 -1.24
CA LYS A 8 -19.65 -43.56 -0.42
C LYS A 8 -19.00 -43.58 0.97
N ASN A 9 -18.82 -44.78 1.52
CA ASN A 9 -18.13 -44.98 2.79
C ASN A 9 -16.63 -44.65 2.66
N GLN A 10 -16.01 -45.05 1.55
CA GLN A 10 -14.59 -44.80 1.29
C GLN A 10 -14.28 -43.31 1.02
N ALA A 11 -15.07 -42.62 0.19
CA ALA A 11 -14.93 -41.18 -0.01
C ALA A 11 -15.11 -40.40 1.30
N GLY A 12 -16.04 -40.84 2.15
CA GLY A 12 -16.21 -40.31 3.51
C GLY A 12 -14.96 -40.49 4.38
N ARG A 13 -14.35 -41.68 4.37
CA ARG A 13 -13.11 -41.97 5.12
C ARG A 13 -11.93 -41.12 4.65
N LEU A 14 -11.74 -40.96 3.34
CA LEU A 14 -10.68 -40.12 2.77
C LEU A 14 -10.86 -38.65 3.18
N PHE A 15 -12.09 -38.14 3.13
CA PHE A 15 -12.41 -36.80 3.65
C PHE A 15 -12.13 -36.66 5.14
N GLU A 16 -12.42 -37.68 5.95
CA GLU A 16 -12.10 -37.68 7.37
C GLU A 16 -10.59 -37.66 7.63
N ASN A 17 -9.81 -38.45 6.90
CA ASN A 17 -8.34 -38.45 6.99
C ASN A 17 -7.78 -37.05 6.66
N PHE A 18 -8.28 -36.43 5.59
CA PHE A 18 -7.96 -35.04 5.25
C PHE A 18 -8.35 -34.05 6.37
N ALA A 19 -9.57 -34.17 6.89
CA ALA A 19 -10.05 -33.28 7.94
C ALA A 19 -9.26 -33.43 9.26
N GLN A 20 -8.75 -34.63 9.57
CA GLN A 20 -8.00 -34.94 10.79
C GLN A 20 -6.48 -34.74 10.67
N ALA A 21 -5.94 -34.56 9.46
CA ALA A 21 -4.51 -34.31 9.24
C ALA A 21 -3.99 -33.14 10.11
N THR A 22 -2.80 -33.31 10.70
CA THR A 22 -2.29 -32.42 11.77
C THR A 22 -1.10 -31.55 11.35
N ASP A 23 -0.60 -31.74 10.13
CA ASP A 23 0.48 -30.96 9.55
C ASP A 23 0.21 -30.66 8.06
N CYS A 24 1.01 -29.76 7.49
CA CYS A 24 0.80 -29.27 6.13
C CYS A 24 1.01 -30.38 5.09
N LYS A 25 2.07 -31.19 5.22
CA LYS A 25 2.40 -32.26 4.28
C LYS A 25 1.34 -33.35 4.29
N SER A 26 0.94 -33.83 5.47
CA SER A 26 -0.11 -34.85 5.59
C SER A 26 -1.45 -34.34 5.09
N THR A 27 -1.76 -33.05 5.29
CA THR A 27 -2.98 -32.44 4.74
C THR A 27 -2.97 -32.43 3.21
N LEU A 28 -1.88 -31.99 2.59
CA LEU A 28 -1.73 -31.97 1.12
C LEU A 28 -1.75 -33.39 0.54
N GLN A 29 -1.06 -34.34 1.17
CA GLN A 29 -1.07 -35.74 0.75
C GLN A 29 -2.47 -36.36 0.84
N ALA A 30 -3.15 -36.18 1.97
CA ALA A 30 -4.51 -36.69 2.15
C ALA A 30 -5.50 -36.07 1.15
N PHE A 31 -5.34 -34.78 0.84
CA PHE A 31 -6.11 -34.10 -0.20
C PHE A 31 -5.84 -34.69 -1.59
N ASN A 32 -4.58 -34.86 -1.97
CA ASN A 32 -4.21 -35.41 -3.29
C ASN A 32 -4.69 -36.86 -3.46
N ILE A 33 -4.59 -37.69 -2.43
CA ILE A 33 -5.14 -39.06 -2.43
C ILE A 33 -6.66 -39.02 -2.61
N MET A 34 -7.36 -38.12 -1.92
CA MET A 34 -8.80 -37.94 -2.06
C MET A 34 -9.19 -37.49 -3.48
N CYS A 35 -8.49 -36.49 -4.05
CA CYS A 35 -8.73 -36.02 -5.42
C CYS A 35 -8.48 -37.10 -6.46
N SER A 36 -7.38 -37.87 -6.31
CA SER A 36 -7.05 -38.98 -7.22
C SER A 36 -8.11 -40.08 -7.19
N TYR A 37 -8.61 -40.43 -6.00
CA TYR A 37 -9.68 -41.43 -5.85
C TYR A 37 -11.01 -40.97 -6.43
N LEU A 38 -11.32 -39.67 -6.33
CA LEU A 38 -12.56 -39.09 -6.85
C LEU A 38 -12.48 -38.70 -8.33
N GLU A 39 -11.32 -38.89 -8.97
CA GLU A 39 -11.03 -38.47 -10.35
C GLU A 39 -11.32 -36.97 -10.58
N LEU A 40 -11.00 -36.14 -9.57
CA LEU A 40 -11.16 -34.69 -9.64
C LEU A 40 -9.79 -34.02 -9.78
N ASP A 41 -9.63 -33.16 -10.79
CA ASP A 41 -8.45 -32.32 -10.95
C ASP A 41 -8.62 -30.97 -10.24
N PRO A 42 -7.83 -30.65 -9.19
CA PRO A 42 -7.84 -29.35 -8.54
C PRO A 42 -7.48 -28.17 -9.45
N LEU A 43 -6.85 -28.43 -10.61
CA LEU A 43 -6.50 -27.39 -11.58
C LEU A 43 -7.76 -26.80 -12.25
N GLU A 44 -8.82 -27.59 -12.40
CA GLU A 44 -10.15 -27.18 -12.91
C GLU A 44 -10.98 -26.43 -11.85
N HIS A 45 -10.46 -25.30 -11.39
CA HIS A 45 -10.98 -24.57 -10.21
C HIS A 45 -12.47 -24.19 -10.29
N SER A 46 -13.01 -23.94 -11.49
CA SER A 46 -14.40 -23.51 -11.69
C SER A 46 -15.44 -24.59 -11.37
N THR A 47 -15.11 -25.85 -11.60
CA THR A 47 -16.01 -27.02 -11.45
C THR A 47 -15.62 -27.90 -10.25
N PHE A 48 -14.38 -27.77 -9.78
CA PHE A 48 -13.80 -28.59 -8.71
C PHE A 48 -14.67 -28.66 -7.44
N TYR A 49 -15.02 -27.51 -6.85
CA TYR A 49 -15.79 -27.49 -5.59
C TYR A 49 -17.17 -28.15 -5.75
N SER A 50 -17.87 -27.90 -6.86
CA SER A 50 -19.16 -28.54 -7.14
C SER A 50 -19.04 -30.06 -7.30
N GLY A 51 -18.01 -30.53 -8.02
CA GLY A 51 -17.74 -31.96 -8.20
C GLY A 51 -17.37 -32.65 -6.88
N LEU A 52 -16.51 -32.01 -6.09
CA LEU A 52 -16.13 -32.52 -4.77
C LEU A 52 -17.34 -32.65 -3.84
N LYS A 53 -18.21 -31.63 -3.82
CA LYS A 53 -19.44 -31.64 -3.04
C LYS A 53 -20.42 -32.74 -3.48
N SER A 54 -20.56 -32.99 -4.79
CA SER A 54 -21.47 -34.03 -5.30
C SER A 54 -20.98 -35.44 -4.98
N MET A 55 -19.67 -35.65 -4.91
CA MET A 55 -19.08 -36.96 -4.64
C MET A 55 -18.96 -37.23 -3.13
N VAL A 56 -18.54 -36.24 -2.33
CA VAL A 56 -18.36 -36.39 -0.87
C VAL A 56 -19.66 -36.07 -0.13
N THR A 57 -20.56 -37.05 -0.08
CA THR A 57 -21.92 -36.90 0.46
C THR A 57 -22.10 -37.37 1.91
N CYS A 58 -21.01 -37.74 2.60
CA CYS A 58 -21.09 -38.20 3.99
C CYS A 58 -21.70 -37.13 4.92
N TRP A 59 -22.43 -37.55 5.95
CA TRP A 59 -23.13 -36.62 6.86
C TRP A 59 -22.18 -35.61 7.53
N LYS A 60 -20.94 -36.04 7.79
CA LYS A 60 -19.86 -35.23 8.35
C LYS A 60 -19.44 -34.08 7.43
N ALA A 61 -19.49 -34.25 6.11
CA ALA A 61 -19.12 -33.25 5.12
C ALA A 61 -20.31 -32.35 4.74
N LYS A 62 -21.54 -32.89 4.69
CA LYS A 62 -22.77 -32.12 4.39
C LYS A 62 -22.94 -30.86 5.23
N ALA A 63 -22.64 -30.92 6.54
CA ALA A 63 -22.72 -29.76 7.43
C ALA A 63 -21.68 -28.67 7.07
N LEU A 64 -20.51 -29.06 6.56
CA LEU A 64 -19.49 -28.13 6.07
C LEU A 64 -19.94 -27.50 4.74
N TRP A 65 -20.47 -28.31 3.82
CA TRP A 65 -20.97 -27.83 2.53
C TRP A 65 -22.06 -26.77 2.70
N GLY A 66 -23.04 -27.01 3.58
CA GLY A 66 -24.09 -26.01 3.85
C GLY A 66 -23.54 -24.66 4.36
N LYS A 67 -22.42 -24.69 5.10
CA LYS A 67 -21.75 -23.48 5.59
C LYS A 67 -21.00 -22.74 4.48
N LEU A 68 -20.22 -23.46 3.67
CA LEU A 68 -19.47 -22.88 2.56
C LEU A 68 -20.42 -22.38 1.46
N ASP A 69 -21.48 -23.13 1.14
CA ASP A 69 -22.53 -22.72 0.20
C ASP A 69 -23.25 -21.45 0.68
N LYS A 70 -23.57 -21.35 1.99
CA LYS A 70 -24.15 -20.13 2.56
C LYS A 70 -23.22 -18.93 2.33
N ARG A 71 -21.90 -19.07 2.55
CA ARG A 71 -20.93 -18.01 2.28
C ARG A 71 -20.86 -17.67 0.79
N ALA A 72 -20.77 -18.66 -0.08
CA ALA A 72 -20.69 -18.50 -1.53
C ALA A 72 -21.95 -17.83 -2.13
N SER A 73 -23.11 -18.02 -1.49
CA SER A 73 -24.40 -17.44 -1.92
C SER A 73 -24.54 -15.94 -1.66
N ASN A 74 -23.60 -15.31 -0.95
CA ASN A 74 -23.64 -13.87 -0.73
C ASN A 74 -23.60 -13.11 -2.06
N LYS A 75 -24.45 -12.07 -2.19
CA LYS A 75 -24.64 -11.31 -3.44
C LYS A 75 -23.35 -10.75 -4.03
N GLU A 76 -22.36 -10.43 -3.19
CA GLU A 76 -21.09 -9.85 -3.62
C GLU A 76 -20.26 -10.80 -4.48
N TYR A 77 -20.42 -12.11 -4.29
CA TYR A 77 -19.69 -13.15 -5.02
C TYR A 77 -20.31 -13.49 -6.38
N LYS A 78 -21.56 -13.05 -6.65
CA LYS A 78 -22.29 -13.35 -7.90
C LYS A 78 -22.25 -14.83 -8.29
N ASN A 79 -22.43 -15.74 -7.32
CA ASN A 79 -22.31 -17.19 -7.50
C ASN A 79 -20.96 -17.63 -8.10
N GLY A 80 -19.85 -17.01 -7.66
CA GLY A 80 -18.52 -17.33 -8.16
C GLY A 80 -18.21 -16.79 -9.55
N LYS A 81 -18.94 -15.76 -10.02
CA LYS A 81 -18.72 -15.13 -11.33
C LYS A 81 -18.23 -13.69 -11.24
N ALA A 82 -17.97 -13.19 -10.04
CA ALA A 82 -17.59 -11.79 -9.83
C ALA A 82 -16.17 -11.48 -10.34
N CYS A 83 -15.27 -12.46 -10.32
CA CYS A 83 -13.89 -12.38 -10.79
C CYS A 83 -13.53 -13.54 -11.72
N GLU A 84 -14.50 -14.05 -12.48
CA GLU A 84 -14.27 -15.10 -13.48
C GLU A 84 -13.24 -14.62 -14.52
N GLY A 85 -12.26 -15.48 -14.82
CA GLY A 85 -11.17 -15.16 -15.74
C GLY A 85 -10.00 -14.37 -15.14
N ILE A 86 -10.10 -13.88 -13.89
CA ILE A 86 -8.97 -13.21 -13.20
C ILE A 86 -8.03 -14.26 -12.60
N LYS A 87 -6.74 -14.16 -12.94
CA LYS A 87 -5.67 -14.98 -12.35
C LYS A 87 -4.98 -14.22 -11.22
N VAL A 88 -4.85 -14.88 -10.07
CA VAL A 88 -4.26 -14.27 -8.87
C VAL A 88 -3.16 -15.16 -8.28
N SER A 89 -1.98 -14.58 -8.09
CA SER A 89 -0.89 -15.18 -7.28
C SER A 89 -0.90 -14.58 -5.87
N LEU A 90 -0.92 -15.43 -4.84
CA LEU A 90 -1.32 -15.03 -3.49
C LEU A 90 -0.60 -15.77 -2.36
N GLN A 91 -0.74 -15.22 -1.15
CA GLN A 91 -0.62 -15.96 0.11
C GLN A 91 -1.90 -15.87 0.98
N ASN A 92 -3.00 -15.32 0.44
CA ASN A 92 -4.31 -15.23 1.10
C ASN A 92 -5.47 -15.63 0.17
N ALA A 93 -5.77 -16.92 0.14
CA ALA A 93 -6.40 -17.56 -1.01
C ALA A 93 -7.93 -17.63 -0.99
N LYS A 94 -8.54 -17.78 0.19
CA LYS A 94 -9.91 -18.31 0.30
C LYS A 94 -11.00 -17.37 -0.22
N THR A 95 -10.89 -16.08 0.06
CA THR A 95 -11.97 -15.11 -0.25
C THR A 95 -12.04 -14.82 -1.74
N LEU A 96 -10.89 -14.86 -2.44
CA LEU A 96 -10.85 -14.70 -3.89
C LEU A 96 -11.36 -15.94 -4.63
N ALA A 97 -11.17 -17.13 -4.06
CA ALA A 97 -11.76 -18.34 -4.62
C ALA A 97 -13.31 -18.26 -4.64
N PHE A 98 -13.93 -17.74 -3.58
CA PHE A 98 -15.37 -17.48 -3.57
C PHE A 98 -15.84 -16.47 -4.63
N LEU A 99 -14.97 -15.57 -5.09
CA LEU A 99 -15.28 -14.62 -6.17
C LEU A 99 -15.21 -15.26 -7.57
N GLY A 100 -14.65 -16.47 -7.71
CA GLY A 100 -14.47 -17.16 -8.99
C GLY A 100 -13.10 -17.01 -9.65
N ALA A 101 -12.15 -16.34 -8.98
CA ALA A 101 -10.80 -16.17 -9.52
C ALA A 101 -10.01 -17.48 -9.50
N LYS A 102 -9.08 -17.68 -10.46
CA LYS A 102 -8.06 -18.72 -10.36
C LYS A 102 -7.02 -18.25 -9.36
N VAL A 103 -6.91 -18.95 -8.23
CA VAL A 103 -6.00 -18.57 -7.15
C VAL A 103 -4.88 -19.60 -7.01
N VAL A 104 -3.65 -19.10 -7.08
CA VAL A 104 -2.42 -19.89 -6.88
C VAL A 104 -1.66 -19.33 -5.68
N VAL A 105 -1.25 -20.20 -4.76
CA VAL A 105 -0.49 -19.83 -3.57
C VAL A 105 0.92 -20.39 -3.61
N ILE A 106 1.89 -19.51 -3.39
CA ILE A 106 3.32 -19.84 -3.31
C ILE A 106 3.79 -19.66 -1.87
N GLU A 107 4.24 -20.73 -1.24
CA GLU A 107 4.74 -20.74 0.13
C GLU A 107 6.16 -21.33 0.18
N LYS A 108 7.09 -20.57 0.76
CA LYS A 108 8.50 -20.96 0.87
C LYS A 108 8.69 -22.19 1.74
N ARG A 109 7.84 -22.37 2.74
CA ARG A 109 7.94 -23.46 3.72
C ARG A 109 7.03 -24.63 3.33
N ASP A 110 7.31 -25.80 3.87
CA ASP A 110 6.43 -26.98 3.73
C ASP A 110 5.79 -27.40 5.06
N THR A 111 6.00 -26.63 6.11
CA THR A 111 5.54 -26.94 7.46
C THR A 111 5.06 -25.69 8.20
N PHE A 112 3.95 -25.85 8.93
CA PHE A 112 3.44 -24.83 9.84
C PHE A 112 3.97 -25.10 11.25
N SER A 113 4.97 -24.33 11.65
CA SER A 113 5.81 -24.67 12.81
C SER A 113 5.76 -23.68 13.98
N ARG A 114 4.98 -22.60 13.85
CA ARG A 114 4.83 -21.58 14.89
C ARG A 114 3.76 -21.99 15.91
N ASN A 115 4.16 -22.15 17.16
CA ASN A 115 3.27 -22.52 18.27
C ASN A 115 2.59 -21.31 18.93
N ASN A 116 3.17 -20.11 18.81
CA ASN A 116 2.63 -18.88 19.41
C ASN A 116 1.13 -18.71 19.13
N VAL A 117 0.43 -18.15 20.11
CA VAL A 117 -1.02 -18.06 20.14
C VAL A 117 -1.48 -16.65 19.76
N LEU A 118 -2.49 -16.59 18.89
CA LEU A 118 -3.13 -15.37 18.41
C LEU A 118 -4.47 -15.17 19.10
N HIS A 119 -4.70 -13.97 19.63
CA HIS A 119 -6.02 -13.54 20.04
C HIS A 119 -6.93 -13.29 18.83
N LEU A 120 -8.21 -13.60 18.97
CA LEU A 120 -9.24 -13.51 17.95
C LEU A 120 -10.36 -12.58 18.43
N TRP A 121 -10.62 -11.53 17.66
CA TRP A 121 -11.79 -10.68 17.90
C TRP A 121 -13.10 -11.43 17.63
N PRO A 122 -14.23 -11.03 18.25
CA PRO A 122 -15.51 -11.71 18.09
C PRO A 122 -15.92 -11.96 16.62
N TYR A 123 -15.69 -10.98 15.73
CA TYR A 123 -16.02 -11.12 14.32
C TYR A 123 -15.15 -12.17 13.61
N THR A 124 -13.87 -12.30 13.98
CA THR A 124 -12.97 -13.32 13.39
C THR A 124 -13.38 -14.72 13.82
N ILE A 125 -13.77 -14.90 15.08
CA ILE A 125 -14.33 -16.16 15.58
C ILE A 125 -15.60 -16.50 14.81
N HIS A 126 -16.48 -15.51 14.60
CA HIS A 126 -17.71 -15.68 13.83
C HIS A 126 -17.44 -16.10 12.38
N ASP A 127 -16.56 -15.39 11.66
CA ASP A 127 -16.18 -15.71 10.26
C ASP A 127 -15.60 -17.13 10.16
N LEU A 128 -14.67 -17.48 11.03
CA LEU A 128 -14.05 -18.81 11.04
C LEU A 128 -15.07 -19.91 11.38
N ARG A 129 -15.98 -19.70 12.35
CA ARG A 129 -17.08 -20.63 12.64
C ARG A 129 -18.01 -20.81 11.44
N ALA A 130 -18.30 -19.72 10.72
CA ALA A 130 -19.11 -19.73 9.51
C ALA A 130 -18.42 -20.47 8.36
N LEU A 131 -17.09 -20.50 8.30
CA LEU A 131 -16.31 -21.31 7.36
C LEU A 131 -16.13 -22.77 7.79
N GLY A 132 -16.73 -23.17 8.91
CA GLY A 132 -16.67 -24.56 9.39
C GLY A 132 -15.45 -24.88 10.24
N ALA A 133 -14.78 -23.90 10.85
CA ALA A 133 -13.61 -24.08 11.70
C ALA A 133 -13.68 -25.26 12.69
N LYS A 134 -14.80 -25.40 13.41
CA LYS A 134 -15.03 -26.50 14.37
C LYS A 134 -14.94 -27.90 13.75
N LYS A 135 -15.09 -28.03 12.42
CA LYS A 135 -14.96 -29.29 11.71
C LYS A 135 -13.51 -29.76 11.61
N PHE A 136 -12.60 -28.81 11.41
CA PHE A 136 -11.17 -29.07 11.27
C PHE A 136 -10.42 -28.97 12.59
N TYR A 137 -10.93 -28.19 13.53
CA TYR A 137 -10.38 -28.04 14.87
C TYR A 137 -11.50 -28.05 15.91
N GLY A 138 -11.75 -29.21 16.51
CA GLY A 138 -12.89 -29.41 17.43
C GLY A 138 -12.85 -28.52 18.68
N LYS A 139 -11.65 -28.16 19.14
CA LYS A 139 -11.43 -27.25 20.28
C LYS A 139 -11.62 -25.76 19.93
N PHE A 140 -11.84 -25.43 18.65
CA PHE A 140 -11.91 -24.05 18.18
C PHE A 140 -12.92 -23.19 18.96
N CYS A 141 -12.40 -22.24 19.73
CA CYS A 141 -13.17 -21.33 20.57
C CYS A 141 -14.30 -22.04 21.33
N ALA A 142 -13.97 -23.15 21.99
CA ALA A 142 -14.89 -23.86 22.86
C ALA A 142 -15.05 -23.11 24.20
N GLY A 143 -16.28 -22.95 24.69
CA GLY A 143 -16.54 -22.13 25.87
C GLY A 143 -16.18 -20.66 25.64
N ALA A 144 -15.36 -20.10 26.53
CA ALA A 144 -14.90 -18.72 26.51
C ALA A 144 -13.56 -18.51 25.78
N ILE A 145 -12.98 -19.54 25.17
CA ILE A 145 -11.70 -19.44 24.45
C ILE A 145 -11.84 -18.48 23.26
N ASP A 146 -10.98 -17.48 23.19
CA ASP A 146 -10.96 -16.42 22.16
C ASP A 146 -9.62 -16.33 21.42
N HIS A 147 -8.85 -17.42 21.41
CA HIS A 147 -7.52 -17.47 20.81
C HIS A 147 -7.26 -18.80 20.07
N ILE A 148 -6.18 -18.82 19.28
CA ILE A 148 -5.75 -19.99 18.50
C ILE A 148 -4.24 -19.93 18.19
N SER A 149 -3.53 -21.05 18.26
CA SER A 149 -2.14 -21.13 17.78
C SER A 149 -2.01 -20.89 16.27
N ILE A 150 -0.94 -20.19 15.87
CA ILE A 150 -0.70 -19.79 14.47
C ILE A 150 -0.77 -21.00 13.53
N ARG A 151 -0.09 -22.10 13.88
CA ARG A 151 -0.09 -23.32 13.06
C ARG A 151 -1.49 -23.93 12.88
N GLN A 152 -2.36 -23.88 13.89
CA GLN A 152 -3.72 -24.43 13.78
C GLN A 152 -4.61 -23.56 12.90
N LEU A 153 -4.48 -22.23 13.01
CA LEU A 153 -5.15 -21.31 12.10
C LEU A 153 -4.71 -21.55 10.65
N GLN A 154 -3.41 -21.71 10.41
CA GLN A 154 -2.86 -22.01 9.07
C GLN A 154 -3.40 -23.33 8.52
N LEU A 155 -3.40 -24.42 9.30
CA LEU A 155 -3.93 -25.73 8.87
C LEU A 155 -5.40 -25.66 8.51
N MET A 156 -6.20 -24.98 9.34
CA MET A 156 -7.62 -24.82 9.10
C MET A 156 -7.90 -24.03 7.81
N LEU A 157 -7.19 -22.92 7.61
CA LEU A 157 -7.34 -22.09 6.42
C LEU A 157 -6.84 -22.79 5.15
N LEU A 158 -5.75 -23.58 5.25
CA LEU A 158 -5.26 -24.44 4.17
C LEU A 158 -6.34 -25.44 3.74
N LYS A 159 -6.94 -26.15 4.69
CA LYS A 159 -8.01 -27.13 4.40
C LYS A 159 -9.19 -26.47 3.69
N ILE A 160 -9.64 -25.32 4.17
CA ILE A 160 -10.74 -24.57 3.54
C ILE A 160 -10.35 -24.14 2.11
N ALA A 161 -9.14 -23.61 1.92
CA ALA A 161 -8.68 -23.15 0.61
C ALA A 161 -8.55 -24.31 -0.40
N LEU A 162 -8.00 -25.46 0.00
CA LEU A 162 -7.92 -26.65 -0.85
C LEU A 162 -9.31 -27.13 -1.30
N LEU A 163 -10.28 -27.17 -0.38
CA LEU A 163 -11.66 -27.53 -0.72
C LEU A 163 -12.30 -26.58 -1.72
N LEU A 164 -11.87 -25.31 -1.76
CA LEU A 164 -12.35 -24.30 -2.70
C LEU A 164 -11.60 -24.31 -4.04
N GLY A 165 -10.71 -25.27 -4.28
CA GLY A 165 -9.95 -25.39 -5.54
C GLY A 165 -8.79 -24.40 -5.65
N VAL A 166 -8.26 -23.92 -4.52
CA VAL A 166 -7.05 -23.09 -4.51
C VAL A 166 -5.83 -24.00 -4.67
N GLU A 167 -4.96 -23.64 -5.60
CA GLU A 167 -3.72 -24.34 -5.89
C GLU A 167 -2.60 -23.90 -4.92
N PHE A 168 -1.86 -24.85 -4.35
CA PHE A 168 -0.78 -24.57 -3.39
C PHE A 168 0.54 -25.18 -3.85
N HIS A 169 1.59 -24.36 -3.87
CA HIS A 169 2.97 -24.74 -4.14
C HIS A 169 3.82 -24.42 -2.91
N VAL A 170 4.18 -25.47 -2.16
CA VAL A 170 5.07 -25.39 -0.99
C VAL A 170 6.54 -25.59 -1.40
N ASN A 171 7.48 -25.14 -0.58
CA ASN A 171 8.91 -25.12 -0.90
C ASN A 171 9.26 -24.27 -2.13
N VAL A 172 8.44 -23.25 -2.43
CA VAL A 172 8.68 -22.31 -3.53
C VAL A 172 8.73 -20.91 -2.95
N GLU A 173 9.85 -20.22 -3.15
CA GLU A 173 10.05 -18.84 -2.70
C GLU A 173 9.78 -17.87 -3.83
N PHE A 174 8.93 -16.87 -3.58
CA PHE A 174 8.77 -15.72 -4.46
C PHE A 174 9.99 -14.80 -4.31
N ILE A 175 10.62 -14.42 -5.42
CA ILE A 175 11.78 -13.53 -5.44
C ILE A 175 11.36 -12.11 -5.85
N LYS A 176 10.76 -11.95 -7.04
CA LYS A 176 10.29 -10.66 -7.56
C LYS A 176 9.30 -10.81 -8.71
N LEU A 177 8.71 -9.70 -9.13
CA LEU A 177 7.87 -9.64 -10.33
C LEU A 177 8.72 -9.62 -11.60
N VAL A 178 8.31 -10.42 -12.58
CA VAL A 178 8.88 -10.44 -13.94
C VAL A 178 7.93 -9.65 -14.83
N GLU A 179 8.47 -8.60 -15.46
CA GLU A 179 7.73 -7.80 -16.43
C GLU A 179 7.42 -8.65 -17.68
N PRO A 180 6.25 -8.45 -18.33
CA PRO A 180 5.96 -9.08 -19.61
C PRO A 180 7.04 -8.72 -20.65
N PRO A 181 7.38 -9.63 -21.59
CA PRO A 181 8.34 -9.35 -22.65
C PRO A 181 7.85 -8.23 -23.59
N GLU A 182 8.79 -7.55 -24.26
CA GLU A 182 8.48 -6.52 -25.26
C GLU A 182 8.01 -7.17 -26.56
N ASP A 183 6.81 -7.76 -26.54
CA ASP A 183 6.19 -8.37 -27.72
C ASP A 183 5.27 -7.37 -28.43
N GLN A 184 5.44 -7.21 -29.76
CA GLN A 184 4.79 -6.15 -30.54
C GLN A 184 3.30 -6.40 -30.82
N GLU A 185 2.78 -7.58 -30.46
CA GLU A 185 1.45 -8.06 -30.82
C GLU A 185 0.50 -8.27 -29.61
N ASN A 186 0.92 -7.97 -28.37
CA ASN A 186 0.16 -8.28 -27.14
C ASN A 186 -0.19 -9.78 -26.95
N GLU A 187 0.42 -10.68 -27.72
CA GLU A 187 0.22 -12.13 -27.63
C GLU A 187 1.21 -12.82 -26.64
N GLY A 188 2.14 -12.05 -26.07
CA GLY A 188 3.11 -12.54 -25.09
C GLY A 188 2.52 -12.86 -23.72
N PRO A 189 3.23 -13.62 -22.88
CA PRO A 189 2.80 -13.91 -21.51
C PRO A 189 2.70 -12.61 -20.70
N GLY A 190 1.69 -12.52 -19.83
CA GLY A 190 1.49 -11.39 -18.94
C GLY A 190 2.55 -11.29 -17.84
N TRP A 191 2.19 -10.62 -16.73
CA TRP A 191 3.06 -10.52 -15.56
C TRP A 191 3.27 -11.90 -14.91
N ARG A 192 4.52 -12.22 -14.57
CA ARG A 192 4.91 -13.49 -13.94
C ARG A 192 5.71 -13.25 -12.67
N ALA A 193 6.00 -14.33 -11.94
CA ALA A 193 6.83 -14.32 -10.75
C ALA A 193 8.18 -14.98 -11.03
N GLU A 194 9.27 -14.33 -10.63
CA GLU A 194 10.55 -15.00 -10.46
C GLU A 194 10.50 -15.76 -9.15
N ILE A 195 10.80 -17.06 -9.21
CA ILE A 195 10.67 -17.98 -8.09
C ILE A 195 11.93 -18.81 -7.90
N TRP A 196 12.07 -19.37 -6.71
CA TRP A 196 13.07 -20.37 -6.40
C TRP A 196 12.41 -21.65 -5.88
N PRO A 197 12.70 -22.83 -6.46
CA PRO A 197 13.61 -23.07 -7.59
C PRO A 197 12.98 -22.65 -8.94
N ALA A 198 13.81 -22.21 -9.90
CA ALA A 198 13.36 -21.54 -11.13
C ALA A 198 12.72 -22.49 -12.17
N ASP A 199 12.95 -23.80 -12.04
CA ASP A 199 12.39 -24.87 -12.87
C ASP A 199 10.99 -25.33 -12.42
N HIS A 200 10.46 -24.74 -11.36
CA HIS A 200 9.15 -25.10 -10.84
C HIS A 200 8.01 -24.62 -11.79
N PRO A 201 6.97 -25.43 -12.09
CA PRO A 201 5.94 -25.12 -13.09
C PRO A 201 5.21 -23.79 -12.91
N VAL A 202 5.08 -23.32 -11.67
CA VAL A 202 4.45 -22.03 -11.35
C VAL A 202 5.24 -20.81 -11.88
N ALA A 203 6.50 -20.98 -12.33
CA ALA A 203 7.28 -19.90 -12.96
C ALA A 203 6.61 -19.39 -14.26
N ASP A 204 5.90 -20.26 -14.96
CA ASP A 204 5.23 -19.94 -16.22
C ASP A 204 3.79 -19.42 -16.02
N PHE A 205 3.31 -19.37 -14.78
CA PHE A 205 1.99 -18.86 -14.47
C PHE A 205 1.94 -17.33 -14.56
N ASP A 206 1.17 -16.82 -15.52
CA ASP A 206 0.84 -15.39 -15.66
C ASP A 206 -0.34 -14.99 -14.77
N PHE A 207 -0.31 -13.78 -14.21
CA PHE A 207 -1.37 -13.29 -13.32
C PHE A 207 -1.66 -11.80 -13.50
N ASP A 208 -2.93 -11.43 -13.28
CA ASP A 208 -3.41 -10.04 -13.33
C ASP A 208 -3.35 -9.36 -11.95
N VAL A 209 -3.26 -10.15 -10.89
CA VAL A 209 -3.25 -9.66 -9.51
C VAL A 209 -2.21 -10.42 -8.69
N VAL A 210 -1.44 -9.69 -7.87
CA VAL A 210 -0.48 -10.26 -6.92
C VAL A 210 -0.70 -9.75 -5.49
N VAL A 211 -0.92 -10.73 -4.61
CA VAL A 211 -1.17 -10.67 -3.17
C VAL A 211 0.04 -10.81 -2.24
N GLY A 212 0.72 -9.74 -1.81
CA GLY A 212 1.83 -9.85 -0.85
C GLY A 212 1.37 -10.06 0.61
N ALA A 213 1.51 -11.28 1.14
CA ALA A 213 1.21 -11.62 2.54
C ALA A 213 2.33 -12.41 3.24
N ASP A 214 3.58 -12.14 2.87
CA ASP A 214 4.83 -12.79 3.33
C ASP A 214 5.38 -12.24 4.66
N GLY A 215 4.59 -11.38 5.31
CA GLY A 215 4.89 -10.80 6.62
C GLY A 215 5.93 -9.67 6.57
N ARG A 216 6.80 -9.62 7.57
CA ARG A 216 7.74 -8.49 7.77
C ARG A 216 8.72 -8.26 6.60
N ARG A 217 9.02 -9.29 5.79
CA ARG A 217 10.05 -9.18 4.76
C ARG A 217 9.60 -8.51 3.45
N ASN A 218 8.29 -8.35 3.22
CA ASN A 218 7.67 -7.80 1.98
C ASN A 218 8.57 -7.83 0.74
N SER A 219 8.44 -8.92 0.01
CA SER A 219 9.20 -9.20 -1.22
C SER A 219 8.68 -8.41 -2.44
N LEU A 220 7.56 -7.69 -2.31
CA LEU A 220 7.01 -6.86 -3.39
C LEU A 220 7.59 -5.44 -3.37
N GLU A 221 8.17 -5.06 -4.50
CA GLU A 221 8.73 -3.72 -4.71
C GLU A 221 7.65 -2.65 -4.89
N GLY A 222 7.99 -1.40 -4.55
CA GLY A 222 7.13 -0.22 -4.75
C GLY A 222 6.28 0.16 -3.54
N PHE A 223 6.42 -0.57 -2.43
CA PHE A 223 5.80 -0.24 -1.14
C PHE A 223 6.85 0.31 -0.18
N ARG A 224 6.78 1.62 0.10
CA ARG A 224 7.61 2.24 1.14
C ARG A 224 7.05 1.87 2.51
N ARG A 225 7.91 1.62 3.49
CA ARG A 225 7.51 1.33 4.87
C ARG A 225 7.77 2.55 5.75
N LYS A 226 6.75 2.95 6.50
CA LYS A 226 6.84 3.89 7.61
C LYS A 226 7.17 3.14 8.89
N GLU A 227 8.25 3.55 9.53
CA GLU A 227 8.64 3.06 10.84
C GLU A 227 8.02 3.94 11.93
N PHE A 228 7.34 3.32 12.88
CA PHE A 228 6.84 3.94 14.09
C PHE A 228 7.70 3.45 15.25
N ARG A 229 8.64 4.30 15.70
CA ARG A 229 9.53 3.97 16.80
C ARG A 229 8.99 4.49 18.13
N GLY A 230 8.70 3.58 19.03
CA GLY A 230 8.29 3.84 20.41
C GLY A 230 9.46 3.88 21.38
N LYS A 231 9.13 3.79 22.68
CA LYS A 231 10.12 3.48 23.71
C LYS A 231 10.66 2.06 23.46
N LEU A 232 11.89 1.81 23.91
CA LEU A 232 12.48 0.48 23.83
C LEU A 232 11.55 -0.54 24.49
N ALA A 233 11.10 -1.51 23.72
CA ALA A 233 10.20 -2.56 24.17
C ALA A 233 10.71 -3.91 23.66
N ILE A 234 10.96 -4.83 24.58
CA ILE A 234 11.50 -6.16 24.27
C ILE A 234 10.43 -7.17 24.66
N ALA A 235 9.93 -7.91 23.68
CA ALA A 235 8.96 -8.97 23.93
C ALA A 235 9.64 -10.32 24.06
N ILE A 236 9.16 -11.12 25.00
CA ILE A 236 9.54 -12.53 25.17
C ILE A 236 8.28 -13.35 24.97
N THR A 237 8.33 -14.36 24.11
CA THR A 237 7.30 -15.38 24.02
C THR A 237 7.84 -16.71 24.52
N ALA A 238 7.06 -17.43 25.31
CA ALA A 238 7.41 -18.75 25.83
C ALA A 238 6.23 -19.71 25.64
N ASN A 239 6.50 -20.92 25.16
CA ASN A 239 5.51 -21.99 25.05
C ASN A 239 5.92 -23.16 25.95
N PHE A 240 5.06 -23.54 26.89
CA PHE A 240 5.23 -24.74 27.71
C PHE A 240 4.26 -25.84 27.29
N ILE A 241 4.63 -27.09 27.55
CA ILE A 241 3.82 -28.27 27.24
C ILE A 241 2.53 -28.23 28.06
N ASN A 242 1.38 -28.26 27.39
CA ASN A 242 0.09 -28.44 28.04
C ASN A 242 -0.31 -29.92 27.98
N ARG A 243 -0.31 -30.59 29.14
CA ARG A 243 -0.67 -32.02 29.24
C ARG A 243 -2.18 -32.24 29.39
N ASN A 244 -2.97 -31.17 29.43
CA ASN A 244 -4.43 -31.18 29.58
C ASN A 244 -4.88 -31.89 30.87
N THR A 245 -4.09 -31.80 31.94
CA THR A 245 -4.47 -32.31 33.27
C THR A 245 -5.58 -31.45 33.90
N THR A 246 -6.29 -31.99 34.88
CA THR A 246 -7.33 -31.24 35.59
C THR A 246 -6.78 -30.06 36.39
N ALA A 247 -5.54 -30.15 36.88
CA ALA A 247 -4.84 -29.06 37.54
C ALA A 247 -4.55 -27.91 36.55
N GLU A 248 -3.93 -28.22 35.41
CA GLU A 248 -3.69 -27.23 34.34
C GLU A 248 -4.99 -26.59 33.84
N ALA A 249 -6.07 -27.38 33.71
CA ALA A 249 -7.36 -26.89 33.26
C ALA A 249 -8.01 -25.85 34.21
N LYS A 250 -7.69 -25.88 35.51
CA LYS A 250 -8.22 -24.94 36.52
C LYS A 250 -7.51 -23.59 36.54
N VAL A 251 -6.27 -23.51 36.09
CA VAL A 251 -5.48 -22.26 36.11
C VAL A 251 -6.15 -21.21 35.21
N GLU A 252 -6.43 -20.02 35.73
CA GLU A 252 -7.09 -18.98 34.94
C GLU A 252 -6.14 -18.35 33.91
N GLU A 253 -6.69 -17.98 32.75
CA GLU A 253 -5.95 -17.24 31.73
C GLU A 253 -5.75 -15.78 32.13
N ILE A 254 -4.72 -15.14 31.59
CA ILE A 254 -4.41 -13.74 31.85
C ILE A 254 -4.62 -12.97 30.55
N SER A 255 -5.79 -12.37 30.38
CA SER A 255 -6.17 -11.56 29.22
C SER A 255 -5.53 -10.17 29.28
N GLY A 256 -4.21 -10.11 29.09
CA GLY A 256 -3.45 -8.87 28.97
C GLY A 256 -3.51 -7.98 30.21
N VAL A 257 -2.93 -8.48 31.31
CA VAL A 257 -2.69 -7.64 32.50
C VAL A 257 -1.53 -6.71 32.17
N ALA A 258 -1.84 -5.49 31.77
CA ALA A 258 -0.84 -4.44 31.62
C ALA A 258 -0.51 -3.82 32.99
N PHE A 259 0.73 -3.35 33.17
CA PHE A 259 1.19 -2.66 34.39
C PHE A 259 0.22 -1.58 34.85
N ILE A 260 -0.39 -0.87 33.91
CA ILE A 260 -1.34 0.21 34.16
C ILE A 260 -2.53 -0.25 35.02
N PHE A 261 -2.99 -1.50 34.84
CA PHE A 261 -4.19 -2.03 35.51
C PHE A 261 -3.87 -2.80 36.80
N ASN A 262 -2.67 -3.39 36.92
CA ASN A 262 -2.29 -4.17 38.09
C ASN A 262 -0.84 -3.88 38.54
N GLN A 263 -0.58 -2.63 38.94
CA GLN A 263 0.77 -2.19 39.34
C GLN A 263 1.33 -3.01 40.50
N LYS A 264 0.47 -3.40 41.45
CA LYS A 264 0.87 -4.19 42.62
C LYS A 264 1.50 -5.53 42.21
N PHE A 265 0.83 -6.28 41.34
CA PHE A 265 1.35 -7.55 40.83
C PHE A 265 2.78 -7.42 40.25
N PHE A 266 3.03 -6.40 39.43
CA PHE A 266 4.35 -6.20 38.82
C PHE A 266 5.41 -5.69 39.79
N GLN A 267 5.02 -4.89 40.80
CA GLN A 267 5.92 -4.47 41.87
C GLN A 267 6.34 -5.67 42.72
N ASP A 268 5.38 -6.51 43.10
CA ASP A 268 5.61 -7.74 43.87
C ASP A 268 6.48 -8.73 43.06
N LEU A 269 6.17 -8.94 41.77
CA LEU A 269 6.98 -9.76 40.86
C LEU A 269 8.44 -9.29 40.84
N LYS A 270 8.67 -7.98 40.68
CA LYS A 270 10.03 -7.42 40.66
C LYS A 270 10.74 -7.60 42.00
N GLN A 271 10.04 -7.40 43.11
CA GLN A 271 10.61 -7.52 44.44
C GLN A 271 11.00 -8.97 44.78
N GLU A 272 10.19 -9.94 44.37
CA GLU A 272 10.40 -11.36 44.71
C GLU A 272 11.35 -12.07 43.75
N THR A 273 11.27 -11.77 42.44
CA THR A 273 12.01 -12.51 41.39
C THR A 273 13.12 -11.70 40.71
N GLY A 274 13.13 -10.38 40.91
CA GLY A 274 13.99 -9.45 40.17
C GLY A 274 13.54 -9.18 38.71
N ILE A 275 12.39 -9.72 38.29
CA ILE A 275 11.85 -9.60 36.93
C ILE A 275 10.98 -8.34 36.84
N ASP A 276 11.31 -7.42 35.93
CA ASP A 276 10.57 -6.17 35.71
C ASP A 276 9.88 -6.20 34.33
N LEU A 277 8.56 -6.33 34.35
CA LEU A 277 7.72 -6.43 33.16
C LEU A 277 6.75 -5.24 33.05
N GLU A 278 6.40 -4.88 31.81
CA GLU A 278 5.36 -3.90 31.50
C GLU A 278 4.00 -4.55 31.25
N ASN A 279 3.99 -5.79 30.73
CA ASN A 279 2.80 -6.55 30.42
C ASN A 279 3.14 -8.05 30.44
N ILE A 280 2.17 -8.87 30.85
CA ILE A 280 2.19 -10.32 30.68
C ILE A 280 0.80 -10.82 30.29
N VAL A 281 0.78 -11.72 29.31
CA VAL A 281 -0.42 -12.39 28.79
C VAL A 281 -0.18 -13.89 28.91
N TYR A 282 -1.20 -14.63 29.31
CA TYR A 282 -1.19 -16.08 29.36
C TYR A 282 -2.43 -16.64 28.67
N TYR A 283 -2.21 -17.49 27.66
CA TYR A 283 -3.25 -18.25 26.97
C TYR A 283 -3.02 -19.75 27.14
N LYS A 284 -4.10 -20.49 27.40
CA LYS A 284 -4.10 -21.94 27.51
C LYS A 284 -4.63 -22.55 26.21
N ASP A 285 -3.73 -22.85 25.29
CA ASP A 285 -4.03 -23.48 24.00
C ASP A 285 -3.43 -24.90 23.96
N ASN A 286 -2.96 -25.36 22.80
CA ASN A 286 -2.20 -26.61 22.70
C ASN A 286 -0.88 -26.55 23.50
N THR A 287 -0.41 -25.35 23.81
CA THR A 287 0.68 -25.04 24.73
C THR A 287 0.17 -24.04 25.77
N HIS A 288 0.84 -23.99 26.93
CA HIS A 288 0.71 -22.84 27.84
C HIS A 288 1.57 -21.73 27.25
N TYR A 289 0.92 -20.77 26.60
CA TYR A 289 1.59 -19.69 25.88
C TYR A 289 1.64 -18.43 26.73
N PHE A 290 2.83 -17.87 26.86
CA PHE A 290 3.07 -16.59 27.50
C PHE A 290 3.67 -15.62 26.51
N VAL A 291 3.19 -14.37 26.53
CA VAL A 291 3.89 -13.24 25.92
C VAL A 291 4.02 -12.13 26.95
N MET A 292 5.25 -11.66 27.13
CA MET A 292 5.58 -10.64 28.11
C MET A 292 6.45 -9.56 27.50
N THR A 293 6.31 -8.32 28.00
CA THR A 293 7.16 -7.20 27.60
C THR A 293 8.10 -6.88 28.76
N ALA A 294 9.40 -7.17 28.59
CA ALA A 294 10.41 -7.01 29.62
C ALA A 294 11.16 -5.70 29.46
N LYS A 295 11.53 -5.08 30.60
CA LYS A 295 12.41 -3.91 30.57
C LYS A 295 13.86 -4.34 30.35
N LYS A 296 14.58 -3.59 29.51
CA LYS A 296 16.00 -3.84 29.20
C LYS A 296 16.86 -4.05 30.44
N GLN A 297 16.70 -3.19 31.45
CA GLN A 297 17.52 -3.27 32.66
C GLN A 297 17.32 -4.60 33.40
N SER A 298 16.08 -5.11 33.49
CA SER A 298 15.82 -6.39 34.14
C SER A 298 16.47 -7.57 33.38
N LEU A 299 16.51 -7.50 32.05
CA LEU A 299 17.18 -8.52 31.24
C LEU A 299 18.70 -8.50 31.40
N LEU A 300 19.30 -7.32 31.57
CA LEU A 300 20.72 -7.18 31.90
C LEU A 300 21.02 -7.70 33.31
N ASP A 301 20.22 -7.29 34.29
CA ASP A 301 20.38 -7.68 35.70
C ASP A 301 20.25 -9.19 35.90
N LYS A 302 19.35 -9.84 35.15
CA LYS A 302 19.17 -11.31 35.15
C LYS A 302 20.15 -12.03 34.22
N GLY A 303 21.06 -11.32 33.57
CA GLY A 303 22.08 -11.89 32.68
C GLY A 303 21.53 -12.53 31.40
N VAL A 304 20.29 -12.22 31.02
CA VAL A 304 19.67 -12.64 29.75
C VAL A 304 20.36 -11.94 28.58
N ILE A 305 20.60 -10.64 28.73
CA ILE A 305 21.40 -9.85 27.80
C ILE A 305 22.81 -9.72 28.38
N ILE A 306 23.83 -10.07 27.58
CA ILE A 306 25.23 -10.11 28.02
C ILE A 306 25.84 -8.70 28.02
N HIS A 307 25.65 -7.95 26.93
CA HIS A 307 26.17 -6.60 26.77
C HIS A 307 25.07 -5.60 26.43
N ASP A 308 25.16 -4.42 27.03
CA ASP A 308 24.29 -3.29 26.72
C ASP A 308 24.75 -2.61 25.42
N TYR A 309 24.07 -2.94 24.31
CA TYR A 309 24.19 -2.21 23.06
C TYR A 309 23.11 -1.13 22.91
N ILE A 310 23.47 -0.05 22.21
CA ILE A 310 22.56 1.05 21.86
C ILE A 310 21.61 0.62 20.73
N ASP A 311 22.15 -0.09 19.74
CA ASP A 311 21.40 -0.61 18.61
C ASP A 311 20.58 -1.84 18.99
N THR A 312 19.30 -1.90 18.62
CA THR A 312 18.39 -2.97 19.05
C THR A 312 18.66 -4.28 18.32
N GLU A 313 19.12 -4.23 17.06
CA GLU A 313 19.50 -5.44 16.32
C GLU A 313 20.74 -6.09 16.94
N ALA A 314 21.74 -5.29 17.32
CA ALA A 314 22.90 -5.78 18.07
C ALA A 314 22.51 -6.26 19.49
N LEU A 315 21.60 -5.56 20.17
CA LEU A 315 21.15 -5.89 21.52
C LEU A 315 20.47 -7.25 21.59
N LEU A 316 19.62 -7.56 20.61
CA LEU A 316 18.83 -8.80 20.54
C LEU A 316 19.46 -9.87 19.63
N ASN A 317 20.71 -9.67 19.23
CA ASN A 317 21.45 -10.67 18.47
C ASN A 317 21.62 -11.96 19.30
N SER A 318 21.53 -13.12 18.64
CA SER A 318 21.71 -14.42 19.29
C SER A 318 23.05 -14.56 20.03
N GLU A 319 24.11 -13.89 19.59
CA GLU A 319 25.41 -13.89 20.27
C GLU A 319 25.40 -13.09 21.58
N ASN A 320 24.47 -12.13 21.72
CA ASN A 320 24.34 -11.26 22.89
C ASN A 320 23.26 -11.75 23.87
N VAL A 321 22.52 -12.79 23.51
CA VAL A 321 21.44 -13.36 24.32
C VAL A 321 21.92 -14.68 24.93
N ASN A 322 22.00 -14.71 26.26
CA ASN A 322 22.24 -15.95 26.99
C ASN A 322 20.95 -16.79 27.03
N GLN A 323 20.95 -17.86 26.24
CA GLN A 323 19.77 -18.71 26.08
C GLN A 323 19.35 -19.42 27.38
N GLU A 324 20.29 -19.82 28.23
CA GLU A 324 19.98 -20.49 29.50
C GLU A 324 19.31 -19.52 30.48
N ALA A 325 19.84 -18.30 30.58
CA ALA A 325 19.23 -17.24 31.38
C ALA A 325 17.85 -16.84 30.84
N LEU A 326 17.67 -16.78 29.51
CA LEU A 326 16.37 -16.52 28.88
C LEU A 326 15.33 -17.60 29.26
N LEU A 327 15.73 -18.87 29.26
CA LEU A 327 14.87 -19.98 29.65
C LEU A 327 14.47 -19.90 31.13
N ALA A 328 15.41 -19.56 32.00
CA ALA A 328 15.13 -19.35 33.43
C ALA A 328 14.17 -18.17 33.63
N TYR A 329 14.45 -17.03 32.99
CA TYR A 329 13.64 -15.81 33.06
C TYR A 329 12.19 -16.06 32.62
N GLY A 330 11.99 -16.70 31.46
CA GLY A 330 10.66 -17.01 30.94
C GLY A 330 9.88 -17.98 31.83
N ARG A 331 10.56 -18.99 32.41
CA ARG A 331 9.95 -19.96 33.33
C ARG A 331 9.51 -19.29 34.62
N GLU A 332 10.40 -18.55 35.27
CA GLU A 332 10.15 -17.89 36.55
C GLU A 332 9.03 -16.86 36.44
N ALA A 333 9.01 -16.07 35.37
CA ALA A 333 7.92 -15.13 35.11
C ALA A 333 6.57 -15.83 34.91
N ALA A 334 6.53 -16.95 34.17
CA ALA A 334 5.31 -17.73 33.93
C ALA A 334 4.79 -18.41 35.20
N ASP A 335 5.69 -18.96 36.02
CA ASP A 335 5.36 -19.64 37.27
C ASP A 335 4.73 -18.67 38.27
N TYR A 336 5.38 -17.50 38.46
CA TYR A 336 4.86 -16.44 39.31
C TYR A 336 3.50 -15.92 38.83
N ALA A 337 3.37 -15.66 37.52
CA ALA A 337 2.15 -15.11 36.94
C ALA A 337 0.94 -16.03 37.10
N THR A 338 1.16 -17.35 37.17
CA THR A 338 0.11 -18.34 37.39
C THR A 338 -0.03 -18.74 38.86
N HIS A 339 0.57 -17.99 39.78
CA HIS A 339 0.57 -18.26 41.22
C HIS A 339 1.05 -19.68 41.56
N TYR A 340 2.03 -20.19 40.80
CA TYR A 340 2.59 -21.54 40.96
C TYR A 340 1.53 -22.67 40.85
N GLN A 341 0.43 -22.41 40.15
CA GLN A 341 -0.66 -23.39 39.99
C GLN A 341 -0.41 -24.37 38.83
N LEU A 342 0.49 -24.05 37.90
CA LEU A 342 0.89 -24.95 36.83
C LEU A 342 1.84 -26.03 37.40
N PRO A 343 1.53 -27.33 37.30
CA PRO A 343 2.30 -28.38 37.97
C PRO A 343 3.78 -28.48 37.53
N THR A 344 4.03 -28.25 36.24
CA THR A 344 5.35 -28.37 35.61
C THR A 344 5.44 -27.43 34.42
N LEU A 345 6.55 -26.68 34.32
CA LEU A 345 6.82 -25.75 33.22
C LEU A 345 7.97 -26.26 32.33
N ASP A 346 7.66 -27.31 31.58
CA ASP A 346 8.55 -27.86 30.55
C ASP A 346 8.31 -27.13 29.23
N TYR A 347 9.38 -26.62 28.62
CA TYR A 347 9.26 -25.93 27.33
C TYR A 347 8.80 -26.90 26.24
N ALA A 348 7.85 -26.44 25.43
CA ALA A 348 7.54 -27.07 24.15
C ALA A 348 8.74 -26.91 23.21
N MET A 349 8.80 -27.75 22.17
CA MET A 349 9.88 -27.67 21.18
C MET A 349 9.46 -26.81 19.99
N ASN A 350 10.38 -25.96 19.55
CA ASN A 350 10.25 -25.18 18.33
C ASN A 350 10.65 -26.03 17.10
N HIS A 351 10.57 -25.42 15.93
CA HIS A 351 10.90 -26.04 14.64
C HIS A 351 12.37 -26.48 14.48
N CYS A 352 13.28 -25.94 15.29
CA CYS A 352 14.69 -26.32 15.32
C CYS A 352 14.98 -27.41 16.37
N GLY A 353 13.96 -27.94 17.06
CA GLY A 353 14.15 -28.90 18.15
C GLY A 353 14.72 -28.29 19.42
N GLN A 354 14.63 -26.97 19.58
CA GLN A 354 15.07 -26.24 20.76
C GLN A 354 13.86 -25.84 21.63
N PRO A 355 14.05 -25.59 22.94
CA PRO A 355 13.03 -25.01 23.80
C PRO A 355 12.41 -23.74 23.19
N ASP A 356 11.09 -23.69 23.16
CA ASP A 356 10.31 -22.66 22.45
C ASP A 356 10.18 -21.38 23.29
N VAL A 357 11.28 -20.65 23.38
CA VAL A 357 11.38 -19.28 23.90
C VAL A 357 12.06 -18.39 22.87
N ALA A 358 11.56 -17.18 22.66
CA ALA A 358 12.12 -16.24 21.70
C ALA A 358 11.96 -14.79 22.17
N MET A 359 12.92 -13.95 21.79
CA MET A 359 12.93 -12.51 22.02
C MET A 359 12.63 -11.75 20.72
N PHE A 360 11.88 -10.65 20.83
CA PHE A 360 11.48 -9.81 19.70
C PHE A 360 11.59 -8.33 20.02
N ASP A 361 11.99 -7.55 19.02
CA ASP A 361 11.98 -6.09 19.09
C ASP A 361 10.56 -5.56 18.84
N PHE A 362 9.96 -4.92 19.86
CA PHE A 362 8.70 -4.18 19.75
C PHE A 362 8.91 -2.66 19.74
N THR A 363 10.16 -2.20 19.71
CA THR A 363 10.49 -0.77 19.67
C THR A 363 10.03 -0.14 18.37
N SER A 364 10.18 -0.85 17.25
CA SER A 364 9.85 -0.36 15.93
C SER A 364 8.75 -1.22 15.31
N MET A 365 7.62 -0.59 15.00
CA MET A 365 6.54 -1.19 14.22
C MET A 365 6.54 -0.60 12.82
N TYR A 366 6.33 -1.43 11.80
CA TYR A 366 6.29 -0.98 10.41
C TYR A 366 4.86 -1.00 9.85
N ALA A 367 4.53 -0.02 9.03
CA ALA A 367 3.35 -0.05 8.18
C ALA A 367 3.72 0.40 6.76
N SER A 368 3.08 -0.17 5.75
CA SER A 368 3.23 0.31 4.38
C SER A 368 2.66 1.73 4.23
N GLU A 369 3.19 2.54 3.32
CA GLU A 369 2.61 3.85 3.02
C GLU A 369 1.27 3.75 2.29
N ASN A 370 1.16 2.74 1.44
CA ASN A 370 0.02 2.45 0.60
C ASN A 370 -0.28 0.95 0.68
N ALA A 371 -1.55 0.59 0.56
CA ALA A 371 -1.99 -0.80 0.61
C ALA A 371 -1.98 -1.49 -0.75
N ALA A 372 -2.10 -0.72 -1.84
CA ALA A 372 -2.05 -1.25 -3.20
C ALA A 372 -1.33 -0.30 -4.17
N LEU A 373 -0.93 -0.85 -5.31
CA LEU A 373 -0.40 -0.12 -6.47
C LEU A 373 -0.76 -0.88 -7.75
N VAL A 374 -0.70 -0.22 -8.89
CA VAL A 374 -0.89 -0.85 -10.20
C VAL A 374 0.37 -0.63 -11.03
N ARG A 375 0.82 -1.68 -11.72
CA ARG A 375 1.91 -1.59 -12.70
C ARG A 375 1.37 -1.93 -14.08
N GLU A 376 1.75 -1.14 -15.07
CA GLU A 376 1.38 -1.40 -16.46
C GLU A 376 2.64 -1.40 -17.33
N ARG A 377 2.80 -2.47 -18.12
CA ARG A 377 3.92 -2.69 -19.05
C ARG A 377 3.40 -3.39 -20.29
N PHE A 378 3.76 -2.86 -21.47
CA PHE A 378 3.41 -3.43 -22.78
C PHE A 378 1.93 -3.85 -22.91
N GLY A 379 0.99 -3.03 -22.41
CA GLY A 379 -0.44 -3.33 -22.47
C GLY A 379 -0.96 -4.31 -21.42
N HIS A 380 -0.09 -4.94 -20.62
CA HIS A 380 -0.48 -5.79 -19.50
C HIS A 380 -0.42 -5.01 -18.19
N SER A 381 -1.54 -5.00 -17.46
CA SER A 381 -1.66 -4.39 -16.14
C SER A 381 -1.64 -5.47 -15.05
N VAL A 382 -0.94 -5.21 -13.95
CA VAL A 382 -1.01 -6.02 -12.73
C VAL A 382 -1.40 -5.16 -11.54
N LEU A 383 -2.40 -5.63 -10.79
CA LEU A 383 -2.80 -5.07 -9.51
C LEU A 383 -1.98 -5.72 -8.39
N VAL A 384 -1.28 -4.91 -7.62
CA VAL A 384 -0.37 -5.36 -6.56
C VAL A 384 -0.90 -4.87 -5.22
N ALA A 385 -1.08 -5.75 -4.23
CA ALA A 385 -1.60 -5.36 -2.91
C ALA A 385 -0.87 -6.05 -1.76
N LEU A 386 -0.90 -5.43 -0.58
CA LEU A 386 -0.37 -6.00 0.66
C LEU A 386 -1.50 -6.34 1.64
N VAL A 387 -1.34 -7.45 2.37
CA VAL A 387 -2.28 -7.93 3.40
C VAL A 387 -1.52 -8.51 4.59
N GLY A 388 -2.06 -8.34 5.80
CA GLY A 388 -1.47 -8.88 7.02
C GLY A 388 -0.26 -8.06 7.51
N ASP A 389 0.71 -8.72 8.13
CA ASP A 389 1.87 -8.06 8.75
C ASP A 389 2.78 -7.35 7.73
N SER A 390 2.68 -7.68 6.43
CA SER A 390 3.37 -6.93 5.36
C SER A 390 2.79 -5.53 5.16
N LEU A 391 1.48 -5.38 5.42
CA LEU A 391 0.74 -4.12 5.30
C LEU A 391 0.84 -3.28 6.57
N LEU A 392 0.63 -3.91 7.73
CA LEU A 392 0.60 -3.25 9.03
C LEU A 392 1.02 -4.24 10.12
N GLU A 393 2.18 -4.02 10.72
CA GLU A 393 2.65 -4.88 11.81
C GLU A 393 1.81 -4.71 13.08
N PRO A 394 1.39 -5.81 13.71
CA PRO A 394 0.59 -5.75 14.92
C PRO A 394 1.44 -5.66 16.17
N PHE A 395 0.94 -4.94 17.17
CA PHE A 395 1.40 -5.06 18.54
C PHE A 395 0.71 -6.26 19.21
N TRP A 396 1.44 -7.37 19.40
CA TRP A 396 0.86 -8.66 19.81
C TRP A 396 0.08 -8.62 21.14
N PRO A 397 0.52 -7.89 22.18
CA PRO A 397 -0.22 -7.84 23.44
C PRO A 397 -1.62 -7.21 23.32
N MET A 398 -1.89 -6.41 22.28
CA MET A 398 -3.23 -5.88 21.99
C MET A 398 -4.08 -6.83 21.13
N GLY A 399 -3.54 -7.96 20.68
CA GLY A 399 -4.32 -8.97 19.94
C GLY A 399 -4.90 -8.49 18.60
N THR A 400 -4.28 -7.51 17.94
CA THR A 400 -4.86 -6.87 16.74
C THR A 400 -4.50 -7.53 15.41
N GLY A 401 -3.47 -8.39 15.38
CA GLY A 401 -2.90 -8.91 14.13
C GLY A 401 -3.88 -9.71 13.28
N CYS A 402 -4.49 -10.77 13.85
CA CYS A 402 -5.42 -11.61 13.09
C CYS A 402 -6.63 -10.79 12.59
N ALA A 403 -7.16 -9.91 13.44
CA ALA A 403 -8.30 -9.07 13.09
C ALA A 403 -7.97 -8.06 11.97
N ARG A 404 -6.88 -7.30 12.07
CA ARG A 404 -6.55 -6.33 11.01
C ARG A 404 -6.12 -7.02 9.73
N GLY A 405 -5.46 -8.18 9.82
CA GLY A 405 -5.14 -9.01 8.65
C GLY A 405 -6.39 -9.48 7.89
N PHE A 406 -7.43 -9.95 8.60
CA PHE A 406 -8.68 -10.38 7.98
C PHE A 406 -9.49 -9.22 7.39
N LEU A 407 -9.49 -8.05 8.04
CA LEU A 407 -10.11 -6.85 7.46
C LEU A 407 -9.40 -6.44 6.16
N ALA A 408 -8.06 -6.39 6.17
CA ALA A 408 -7.27 -6.09 4.98
C ALA A 408 -7.47 -7.14 3.87
N ALA A 409 -7.69 -8.41 4.22
CA ALA A 409 -8.05 -9.48 3.29
C ALA A 409 -9.38 -9.21 2.59
N PHE A 410 -10.42 -8.84 3.35
CA PHE A 410 -11.73 -8.52 2.80
C PHE A 410 -11.69 -7.26 1.94
N ASP A 411 -10.96 -6.22 2.36
CA ASP A 411 -10.77 -4.99 1.59
C ASP A 411 -10.04 -5.25 0.27
N THR A 412 -9.09 -6.17 0.29
CA THR A 412 -8.38 -6.59 -0.93
C THR A 412 -9.28 -7.41 -1.85
N ALA A 413 -10.10 -8.31 -1.31
CA ALA A 413 -11.09 -9.03 -2.11
C ALA A 413 -12.13 -8.10 -2.75
N TRP A 414 -12.58 -7.08 -2.02
CA TRP A 414 -13.43 -6.02 -2.56
C TRP A 414 -12.76 -5.24 -3.69
N MET A 415 -11.49 -4.88 -3.51
CA MET A 415 -10.69 -4.21 -4.53
C MET A 415 -10.53 -5.07 -5.79
N VAL A 416 -10.22 -6.36 -5.66
CA VAL A 416 -10.08 -7.29 -6.80
C VAL A 416 -11.41 -7.47 -7.53
N LYS A 417 -12.53 -7.51 -6.81
CA LYS A 417 -13.87 -7.50 -7.41
C LYS A 417 -14.11 -6.23 -8.25
N SER A 418 -13.75 -5.06 -7.72
CA SER A 418 -13.85 -3.79 -8.46
C SER A 418 -12.94 -3.77 -9.69
N TRP A 419 -11.74 -4.35 -9.58
CA TRP A 419 -10.79 -4.50 -10.69
C TRP A 419 -11.33 -5.41 -11.80
N ALA A 420 -11.89 -6.57 -11.45
CA ALA A 420 -12.50 -7.51 -12.41
C ALA A 420 -13.66 -6.88 -13.19
N GLN A 421 -14.33 -5.88 -12.63
CA GLN A 421 -15.39 -5.11 -13.29
C GLN A 421 -14.86 -4.03 -14.24
N SER A 422 -13.55 -4.00 -14.52
CA SER A 422 -12.89 -3.01 -15.38
C SER A 422 -13.12 -1.56 -14.94
N ARG A 423 -13.26 -1.33 -13.62
CA ARG A 423 -13.31 0.03 -13.06
C ARG A 423 -11.97 0.74 -13.25
N ASN A 424 -11.99 2.07 -13.30
CA ASN A 424 -10.79 2.87 -13.49
C ASN A 424 -9.73 2.51 -12.41
N PRO A 425 -8.48 2.18 -12.79
CA PRO A 425 -7.43 1.80 -11.83
C PRO A 425 -7.22 2.80 -10.69
N LEU A 426 -7.30 4.11 -10.97
CA LEU A 426 -7.11 5.15 -9.96
C LEU A 426 -8.28 5.24 -8.98
N GLU A 427 -9.50 4.94 -9.43
CA GLU A 427 -10.66 4.85 -8.54
C GLU A 427 -10.56 3.64 -7.62
N VAL A 428 -10.12 2.50 -8.17
CA VAL A 428 -9.89 1.26 -7.39
C VAL A 428 -8.83 1.50 -6.31
N LEU A 429 -7.71 2.15 -6.66
CA LEU A 429 -6.66 2.53 -5.71
C LEU A 429 -7.18 3.53 -4.66
N ALA A 430 -7.92 4.56 -5.07
CA ALA A 430 -8.45 5.57 -4.15
C ALA A 430 -9.44 4.97 -3.14
N GLU A 431 -10.32 4.06 -3.57
CA GLU A 431 -11.21 3.31 -2.68
C GLU A 431 -10.39 2.46 -1.70
N ARG A 432 -9.38 1.72 -2.19
CA ARG A 432 -8.53 0.86 -1.35
C ARG A 432 -7.75 1.65 -0.28
N GLU A 433 -7.19 2.80 -0.64
CA GLU A 433 -6.46 3.66 0.28
C GLU A 433 -7.39 4.35 1.28
N SER A 434 -8.63 4.65 0.88
CA SER A 434 -9.66 5.16 1.80
C SER A 434 -9.96 4.16 2.92
N LEU A 435 -10.07 2.88 2.57
CA LEU A 435 -10.25 1.79 3.55
C LEU A 435 -8.98 1.60 4.40
N TYR A 436 -7.79 1.68 3.79
CA TYR A 436 -6.54 1.48 4.52
C TYR A 436 -6.34 2.47 5.66
N ARG A 437 -6.74 3.74 5.49
CA ARG A 437 -6.66 4.77 6.53
C ARG A 437 -7.43 4.45 7.82
N LEU A 438 -8.49 3.62 7.71
CA LEU A 438 -9.28 3.19 8.86
C LEU A 438 -8.59 2.07 9.65
N LEU A 439 -7.81 1.22 8.98
CA LEU A 439 -7.29 -0.04 9.50
C LEU A 439 -6.50 0.10 10.82
N PRO A 440 -5.56 1.04 10.98
CA PRO A 440 -4.78 1.17 12.22
C PRO A 440 -5.59 1.59 13.45
N GLN A 441 -6.77 2.17 13.23
CA GLN A 441 -7.64 2.70 14.28
C GLN A 441 -8.73 1.70 14.67
N THR A 442 -8.91 0.61 13.91
CA THR A 442 -9.94 -0.39 14.20
C THR A 442 -9.75 -1.02 15.57
N THR A 443 -10.86 -1.19 16.27
CA THR A 443 -11.01 -1.93 17.54
C THR A 443 -12.34 -2.71 17.48
N PRO A 444 -12.56 -3.71 18.36
CA PRO A 444 -13.85 -4.36 18.45
C PRO A 444 -15.02 -3.39 18.68
N GLU A 445 -14.77 -2.23 19.30
CA GLU A 445 -15.75 -1.20 19.67
C GLU A 445 -16.22 -0.35 18.48
N ASN A 446 -15.32 0.00 17.56
CA ASN A 446 -15.61 0.94 16.47
C ASN A 446 -15.93 0.29 15.12
N ILE A 447 -15.81 -1.03 15.01
CA ILE A 447 -16.31 -1.79 13.86
C ILE A 447 -17.78 -2.17 14.05
N ALA A 448 -18.46 -2.53 12.96
CA ALA A 448 -19.87 -2.90 13.01
C ALA A 448 -20.12 -4.09 13.95
N LYS A 449 -21.14 -4.00 14.80
CA LYS A 449 -21.44 -5.03 15.82
C LYS A 449 -22.25 -6.20 15.28
N ASN A 450 -22.91 -6.03 14.14
CA ASN A 450 -23.80 -7.03 13.57
C ASN A 450 -23.03 -8.04 12.71
N LEU A 451 -22.43 -9.02 13.38
CA LEU A 451 -21.46 -9.96 12.79
C LEU A 451 -22.06 -10.88 11.72
N ASP A 452 -23.37 -11.12 11.77
CA ASP A 452 -24.07 -11.99 10.81
C ASP A 452 -24.09 -11.41 9.39
N PHE A 453 -23.99 -10.09 9.25
CA PHE A 453 -24.04 -9.39 7.96
C PHE A 453 -22.66 -9.04 7.40
N TYR A 454 -21.58 -9.46 8.05
CA TYR A 454 -20.22 -9.19 7.57
C TYR A 454 -19.97 -9.87 6.21
N THR A 455 -19.75 -9.07 5.17
CA THR A 455 -19.33 -9.53 3.85
C THR A 455 -18.03 -8.84 3.44
N ILE A 456 -17.57 -9.10 2.20
CA ILE A 456 -16.44 -8.35 1.63
C ILE A 456 -16.78 -6.88 1.39
N ASP A 457 -18.08 -6.52 1.32
CA ASP A 457 -18.49 -5.12 1.22
C ASP A 457 -18.05 -4.34 2.47
N PRO A 458 -17.18 -3.32 2.33
CA PRO A 458 -16.68 -2.56 3.46
C PRO A 458 -17.80 -1.81 4.22
N GLY A 459 -18.92 -1.48 3.57
CA GLY A 459 -20.07 -0.85 4.21
C GLY A 459 -20.74 -1.73 5.27
N THR A 460 -20.51 -3.06 5.23
CA THR A 460 -21.00 -3.99 6.26
C THR A 460 -20.12 -4.04 7.50
N ARG A 461 -18.88 -3.51 7.42
CA ARG A 461 -17.83 -3.68 8.44
C ARG A 461 -17.43 -2.38 9.11
N TYR A 462 -17.33 -1.30 8.34
CA TYR A 462 -16.92 0.02 8.82
C TYR A 462 -18.14 0.95 8.94
N PRO A 463 -18.59 1.30 10.16
CA PRO A 463 -19.65 2.28 10.36
C PRO A 463 -19.24 3.66 9.81
N ASN A 464 -20.20 4.40 9.26
CA ASN A 464 -19.97 5.75 8.70
C ASN A 464 -18.83 5.81 7.66
N LEU A 465 -18.71 4.75 6.85
CA LEU A 465 -17.67 4.62 5.85
C LEU A 465 -17.70 5.79 4.84
N ASN A 466 -16.59 6.53 4.76
CA ASN A 466 -16.29 7.41 3.64
C ASN A 466 -15.30 6.73 2.69
N SER A 467 -15.82 5.94 1.74
CA SER A 467 -15.04 5.27 0.69
C SER A 467 -14.33 6.22 -0.29
N ASN A 468 -14.60 7.51 -0.14
CA ASN A 468 -14.24 8.60 -1.02
C ASN A 468 -13.32 9.61 -0.30
N CYS A 469 -12.74 9.24 0.84
CA CYS A 469 -11.85 10.13 1.61
C CYS A 469 -10.48 10.35 0.93
N VAL A 470 -10.07 9.43 0.06
CA VAL A 470 -8.96 9.58 -0.88
C VAL A 470 -9.54 9.80 -2.26
N ARG A 471 -9.00 10.76 -3.00
CA ARG A 471 -9.41 11.06 -4.38
C ARG A 471 -8.44 10.41 -5.39
N PRO A 472 -8.90 10.03 -6.61
CA PRO A 472 -8.04 9.42 -7.64
C PRO A 472 -6.74 10.19 -7.94
N HIS A 473 -6.76 11.52 -7.90
CA HIS A 473 -5.55 12.33 -8.14
C HIS A 473 -4.48 12.16 -7.05
N GLN A 474 -4.87 11.81 -5.81
CA GLN A 474 -3.98 11.63 -4.66
C GLN A 474 -3.28 10.26 -4.65
N VAL A 475 -3.65 9.34 -5.54
CA VAL A 475 -3.05 8.00 -5.65
C VAL A 475 -2.34 7.81 -6.99
N ARG A 476 -2.19 8.88 -7.77
CA ARG A 476 -1.57 8.82 -9.11
C ARG A 476 -0.15 8.26 -9.09
N TRP A 477 0.61 8.55 -8.03
CA TRP A 477 1.97 8.03 -7.82
C TRP A 477 2.00 6.52 -7.50
N HIS A 478 0.87 5.89 -7.18
CA HIS A 478 0.76 4.44 -7.02
C HIS A 478 0.39 3.74 -8.34
N TYR A 479 0.25 4.49 -9.44
CA TYR A 479 0.04 3.97 -10.79
C TYR A 479 1.32 4.09 -11.61
N TYR A 480 2.06 2.98 -11.75
CA TYR A 480 3.36 2.94 -12.43
C TYR A 480 3.20 2.63 -13.91
N LEU A 481 3.00 3.67 -14.71
CA LEU A 481 3.04 3.59 -16.16
C LEU A 481 4.47 3.84 -16.66
N HIS A 482 5.03 2.95 -17.49
CA HIS A 482 6.34 3.22 -18.08
C HIS A 482 6.23 4.36 -19.09
N LYS A 483 6.69 5.55 -18.69
CA LYS A 483 7.07 6.61 -19.61
C LYS A 483 8.53 6.40 -19.97
N LYS A 484 8.85 6.20 -21.26
CA LYS A 484 10.22 6.50 -21.72
C LYS A 484 10.48 7.97 -21.37
N ASN A 485 11.60 8.23 -20.69
CA ASN A 485 12.06 9.55 -20.26
C ASN A 485 11.72 10.66 -21.27
N PHE A 486 10.95 11.67 -20.85
CA PHE A 486 11.14 13.05 -21.30
C PHE A 486 10.74 14.00 -20.17
N GLN A 487 11.72 14.78 -19.71
CA GLN A 487 11.51 15.96 -18.87
C GLN A 487 10.71 17.02 -19.64
N ASN A 488 9.99 17.82 -18.84
CA ASN A 488 9.32 19.09 -19.17
C ASN A 488 7.90 19.04 -19.77
N ASN A 489 6.98 18.94 -18.82
CA ASN A 489 5.91 19.90 -18.51
C ASN A 489 4.75 20.18 -19.50
N ILE A 490 3.56 19.91 -18.95
CA ILE A 490 2.31 20.68 -19.03
C ILE A 490 1.69 20.80 -20.42
N PHE A 491 0.98 19.77 -20.89
CA PHE A 491 -0.23 19.91 -21.73
C PHE A 491 -1.07 18.60 -21.79
N LEU A 492 -0.98 17.76 -20.74
CA LEU A 492 -1.68 16.46 -20.68
C LEU A 492 -2.96 16.55 -19.82
N TRP A 493 -3.83 17.53 -20.09
CA TRP A 493 -5.14 17.68 -19.41
C TRP A 493 -6.34 17.77 -20.35
N LEU A 494 -6.14 17.60 -21.67
CA LEU A 494 -7.23 17.60 -22.67
C LEU A 494 -7.31 16.35 -23.55
N TYR A 495 -6.51 15.31 -23.28
CA TYR A 495 -6.34 14.16 -24.17
C TYR A 495 -7.15 12.91 -23.79
N VAL A 496 -8.26 13.06 -23.05
CA VAL A 496 -9.13 11.91 -22.66
C VAL A 496 -10.40 11.79 -23.50
N CYS A 497 -10.68 12.73 -24.41
CA CYS A 497 -11.83 12.59 -25.30
C CYS A 497 -11.41 12.94 -26.74
N LEU A 498 -11.16 11.92 -27.57
CA LEU A 498 -11.68 11.77 -28.95
C LEU A 498 -10.97 10.65 -29.71
N THR A 499 -11.73 10.08 -30.62
CA THR A 499 -11.62 8.85 -31.40
C THR A 499 -10.59 8.85 -32.53
N GLU A 500 -10.22 7.62 -32.93
CA GLU A 500 -9.71 7.14 -34.22
C GLU A 500 -8.32 7.57 -34.76
N SER A 501 -7.47 6.55 -34.89
CA SER A 501 -6.41 6.36 -35.90
C SER A 501 -5.61 7.59 -36.37
N GLU A 502 -4.60 7.99 -35.58
CA GLU A 502 -3.41 8.66 -36.12
C GLU A 502 -2.15 7.90 -35.69
N ILE A 503 -1.39 7.40 -36.67
CA ILE A 503 -0.10 6.75 -36.43
C ILE A 503 0.86 7.83 -35.92
N ARG A 504 1.36 7.65 -34.70
CA ARG A 504 2.30 8.60 -34.08
C ARG A 504 3.52 8.81 -35.01
N PRO A 505 3.91 10.07 -35.35
CA PRO A 505 5.02 10.35 -36.26
C PRO A 505 6.36 9.68 -35.88
N SER A 506 6.61 9.47 -34.58
CA SER A 506 7.79 8.77 -34.09
C SER A 506 7.81 7.28 -34.44
N ARG A 507 6.64 6.62 -34.46
CA ARG A 507 6.51 5.21 -34.88
C ARG A 507 6.70 5.06 -36.39
N LEU A 508 6.12 5.99 -37.15
CA LEU A 508 6.29 6.03 -38.61
C LEU A 508 7.75 6.25 -39.01
N LEU A 509 8.45 7.18 -38.34
CA LEU A 509 9.87 7.43 -38.56
C LEU A 509 10.74 6.20 -38.28
N THR A 510 10.51 5.54 -37.13
CA THR A 510 11.24 4.33 -36.75
C THR A 510 11.00 3.19 -37.74
N TRP A 511 9.77 3.06 -38.26
CA TRP A 511 9.47 2.05 -39.27
C TRP A 511 10.19 2.37 -40.59
N CYS A 512 10.12 3.61 -41.08
CA CYS A 512 10.81 4.02 -42.30
C CYS A 512 12.32 3.78 -42.21
N GLN A 513 12.93 4.08 -41.05
CA GLN A 513 14.34 3.80 -40.76
C GLN A 513 14.68 2.32 -40.91
N LYS A 514 13.93 1.44 -40.24
CA LYS A 514 14.16 -0.01 -40.31
C LYS A 514 13.99 -0.59 -41.72
N GLN A 515 12.99 -0.11 -42.47
CA GLN A 515 12.73 -0.65 -43.81
C GLN A 515 13.75 -0.19 -44.85
N THR A 516 14.28 1.02 -44.71
CA THR A 516 15.29 1.60 -45.61
C THR A 516 16.74 1.34 -45.18
N GLU A 517 16.96 0.67 -44.04
CA GLU A 517 18.29 0.31 -43.55
C GLU A 517 19.03 -0.61 -44.54
N GLY A 518 20.28 -0.25 -44.86
CA GLY A 518 21.15 -0.99 -45.78
C GLY A 518 21.10 -0.53 -47.24
N TYR A 519 20.23 0.42 -47.60
CA TYR A 519 20.17 0.99 -48.94
C TYR A 519 21.19 2.11 -49.16
N ARG A 520 21.85 2.11 -50.33
CA ARG A 520 22.88 3.10 -50.68
C ARG A 520 22.28 4.49 -50.82
N GLY A 521 22.84 5.48 -50.12
CA GLY A 521 22.42 6.88 -50.25
C GLY A 521 21.11 7.21 -49.54
N VAL A 522 20.64 6.35 -48.63
CA VAL A 522 19.44 6.59 -47.82
C VAL A 522 19.78 6.54 -46.34
N ASN A 523 19.48 7.63 -45.64
CA ASN A 523 19.56 7.69 -44.18
C ASN A 523 18.39 8.54 -43.66
N VAL A 524 17.31 7.88 -43.23
CA VAL A 524 16.08 8.56 -42.82
C VAL A 524 16.20 9.03 -41.38
N THR A 525 16.42 10.33 -41.16
CA THR A 525 16.44 10.93 -39.80
C THR A 525 15.23 11.80 -39.50
N ASP A 526 14.43 12.14 -40.52
CA ASP A 526 13.18 12.89 -40.40
C ASP A 526 12.11 12.38 -41.39
N LEU A 527 10.88 12.88 -41.26
CA LEU A 527 9.78 12.63 -42.20
C LEU A 527 9.64 13.77 -43.22
N THR A 528 10.73 14.50 -43.48
CA THR A 528 10.72 15.73 -44.28
C THR A 528 11.87 15.77 -45.28
N SER A 529 13.04 16.26 -44.88
CA SER A 529 14.15 16.52 -45.78
C SER A 529 14.79 15.25 -46.34
N CYS A 530 14.75 14.14 -45.59
CA CYS A 530 15.35 12.86 -45.97
C CYS A 530 14.66 12.19 -47.18
N TRP A 531 13.49 12.69 -47.58
CA TRP A 531 12.67 12.11 -48.65
C TRP A 531 12.81 12.84 -49.99
N ILE A 532 13.46 14.01 -49.99
CA ILE A 532 13.53 14.92 -51.15
C ILE A 532 14.40 14.35 -52.28
N SER A 533 15.41 13.52 -51.98
CA SER A 533 16.23 12.86 -53.01
C SER A 533 15.47 11.78 -53.81
N GLY A 534 14.29 11.39 -53.35
CA GLY A 534 13.47 10.31 -53.93
C GLY A 534 13.99 8.89 -53.68
N LEU A 535 15.25 8.75 -53.25
CA LEU A 535 15.86 7.44 -52.96
C LEU A 535 15.20 6.74 -51.77
N ALA A 536 14.76 7.48 -50.75
CA ALA A 536 14.09 6.90 -49.60
C ALA A 536 12.74 6.25 -49.97
N PHE A 537 11.95 6.89 -50.84
CA PHE A 537 10.71 6.30 -51.36
C PHE A 537 10.97 5.09 -52.25
N CYS A 538 11.97 5.18 -53.14
CA CYS A 538 12.35 4.06 -54.01
C CYS A 538 12.83 2.84 -53.21
N ALA A 539 13.63 3.06 -52.16
CA ALA A 539 14.13 2.00 -51.27
C ALA A 539 12.98 1.29 -50.55
N LEU A 540 11.99 2.05 -50.12
CA LEU A 540 10.83 1.58 -49.38
C LEU A 540 9.93 0.71 -50.26
N ILE A 541 9.70 1.10 -51.51
CA ILE A 541 8.98 0.27 -52.49
C ILE A 541 9.79 -0.99 -52.84
N HIS A 542 11.09 -0.83 -53.14
CA HIS A 542 11.97 -1.94 -53.52
C HIS A 542 12.08 -3.00 -52.41
N ARG A 543 12.09 -2.60 -51.13
CA ARG A 543 12.16 -3.52 -49.98
C ARG A 543 11.02 -4.53 -49.96
N PHE A 544 9.80 -4.12 -50.31
CA PHE A 544 8.61 -4.99 -50.30
C PHE A 544 8.28 -5.59 -51.67
N ARG A 545 8.71 -4.94 -52.75
CA ARG A 545 8.46 -5.32 -54.15
C ARG A 545 9.68 -4.99 -55.03
N PRO A 546 10.77 -5.78 -54.95
CA PRO A 546 12.02 -5.48 -55.65
C PRO A 546 11.87 -5.45 -57.18
N GLN A 547 10.88 -6.15 -57.72
CA GLN A 547 10.60 -6.19 -59.16
C GLN A 547 10.06 -4.87 -59.75
N LEU A 548 9.61 -3.93 -58.92
CA LEU A 548 8.95 -2.70 -59.39
C LEU A 548 9.91 -1.54 -59.63
N ILE A 549 11.08 -1.55 -59.00
CA ILE A 549 12.07 -0.48 -59.11
C ILE A 549 13.46 -1.12 -59.17
N ASP A 550 14.22 -0.90 -60.23
CA ASP A 550 15.64 -1.25 -60.24
C ASP A 550 16.43 -0.21 -59.43
N TYR A 551 16.60 -0.48 -58.13
CA TYR A 551 17.21 0.46 -57.20
C TYR A 551 18.68 0.75 -57.53
N ASP A 552 19.43 -0.25 -58.01
CA ASP A 552 20.87 -0.12 -58.27
C ASP A 552 21.17 0.81 -59.46
N SER A 553 20.18 1.03 -60.33
CA SER A 553 20.26 1.97 -61.46
C SER A 553 20.01 3.45 -61.08
N LEU A 554 19.60 3.73 -59.83
CA LEU A 554 19.23 5.08 -59.39
C LEU A 554 20.45 5.90 -58.95
N ASN A 555 20.43 7.19 -59.30
CA ASN A 555 21.46 8.16 -58.92
C ASN A 555 20.86 9.24 -58.01
N GLU A 556 21.55 9.59 -56.93
CA GLU A 556 21.14 10.58 -55.94
C GLU A 556 20.95 11.98 -56.55
N GLN A 557 21.70 12.31 -57.60
CA GLN A 557 21.65 13.62 -58.27
C GLN A 557 20.36 13.84 -59.08
N ASP A 558 19.64 12.77 -59.43
CA ASP A 558 18.43 12.82 -60.25
C ASP A 558 17.14 12.91 -59.41
N CYS A 559 17.11 13.82 -58.42
CA CYS A 559 16.04 13.87 -57.41
C CYS A 559 14.62 13.95 -58.01
N ALA A 560 14.42 14.80 -59.01
CA ALA A 560 13.12 14.97 -59.68
C ALA A 560 12.66 13.69 -60.41
N ARG A 561 13.61 12.94 -61.01
CA ARG A 561 13.35 11.69 -61.71
C ARG A 561 13.00 10.58 -60.72
N ASN A 562 13.75 10.47 -59.63
CA ASN A 562 13.55 9.45 -58.60
C ASN A 562 12.22 9.63 -57.86
N LEU A 563 11.87 10.88 -57.50
CA LEU A 563 10.60 11.19 -56.87
C LEU A 563 9.41 10.87 -57.79
N GLN A 564 9.50 11.26 -59.07
CA GLN A 564 8.42 10.99 -60.01
C GLN A 564 8.25 9.49 -60.25
N LEU A 565 9.35 8.76 -60.40
CA LEU A 565 9.33 7.30 -60.51
C LEU A 565 8.63 6.64 -59.30
N ALA A 566 8.99 7.05 -58.08
CA ALA A 566 8.38 6.49 -56.88
C ALA A 566 6.88 6.78 -56.78
N PHE A 567 6.45 8.00 -57.13
CA PHE A 567 5.04 8.38 -57.12
C PHE A 567 4.23 7.70 -58.23
N ASP A 568 4.77 7.59 -59.44
CA ASP A 568 4.10 6.91 -60.55
C ASP A 568 3.92 5.41 -60.25
N VAL A 569 4.94 4.76 -59.69
CA VAL A 569 4.86 3.36 -59.25
C VAL A 569 3.86 3.21 -58.10
N ALA A 570 3.87 4.12 -57.14
CA ALA A 570 2.95 4.08 -56.00
C ALA A 570 1.49 4.31 -56.39
N GLU A 571 1.23 5.19 -57.35
CA GLU A 571 -0.11 5.44 -57.88
C GLU A 571 -0.60 4.25 -58.72
N LYS A 572 0.25 3.73 -59.62
CA LYS A 572 -0.11 2.64 -60.53
C LYS A 572 -0.30 1.29 -59.82
N GLU A 573 0.61 0.93 -58.91
CA GLU A 573 0.64 -0.42 -58.30
C GLU A 573 -0.10 -0.47 -56.95
N PHE A 574 -0.21 0.65 -56.24
CA PHE A 574 -0.83 0.71 -54.91
C PHE A 574 -2.02 1.68 -54.82
N GLY A 575 -2.40 2.36 -55.91
CA GLY A 575 -3.52 3.31 -55.92
C GLY A 575 -3.26 4.59 -55.10
N MET A 576 -2.00 4.87 -54.73
CA MET A 576 -1.65 5.98 -53.84
C MET A 576 -1.38 7.26 -54.62
N LYS A 577 -2.45 8.04 -54.88
CA LYS A 577 -2.34 9.34 -55.54
C LYS A 577 -1.35 10.26 -54.82
N PRO A 578 -0.35 10.81 -55.52
CA PRO A 578 0.62 11.71 -54.91
C PRO A 578 -0.03 13.05 -54.53
N PHE A 579 0.46 13.66 -53.46
CA PHE A 579 -0.02 14.96 -52.98
C PHE A 579 0.73 16.14 -53.62
N ILE A 580 1.84 15.86 -54.34
CA ILE A 580 2.70 16.80 -55.06
C ILE A 580 3.41 16.06 -56.19
N THR A 581 3.77 16.72 -57.29
CA THR A 581 4.57 16.08 -58.34
C THR A 581 6.04 15.97 -57.95
N GLY A 582 6.77 15.00 -58.51
CA GLY A 582 8.19 14.81 -58.20
C GLY A 582 9.06 16.00 -58.63
N LYS A 583 8.66 16.71 -59.69
CA LYS A 583 9.34 17.92 -60.17
C LYS A 583 9.14 19.12 -59.24
N GLU A 584 7.93 19.31 -58.71
CA GLU A 584 7.62 20.41 -57.77
C GLU A 584 8.32 20.21 -56.42
N LEU A 585 8.35 18.97 -55.93
CA LEU A 585 9.02 18.63 -54.68
C LEU A 585 10.55 18.76 -54.79
N ALA A 586 11.14 18.40 -55.94
CA ALA A 586 12.57 18.60 -56.20
C ALA A 586 12.96 20.06 -56.42
N ALA A 587 12.03 20.93 -56.84
CA ALA A 587 12.26 22.36 -57.05
C ALA A 587 12.30 23.19 -55.75
N GLY A 588 12.25 22.54 -54.58
CA GLY A 588 12.39 23.19 -53.28
C GLY A 588 11.10 23.76 -52.70
N GLN A 589 9.94 23.36 -53.21
CA GLN A 589 8.66 23.66 -52.57
C GLN A 589 8.55 22.80 -51.31
N GLU A 590 8.70 23.42 -50.12
CA GLU A 590 8.65 22.69 -48.85
C GLU A 590 7.31 21.96 -48.71
N PRO A 591 7.30 20.62 -48.64
CA PRO A 591 6.07 19.88 -48.42
C PRO A 591 5.58 20.17 -46.99
N ASP A 592 4.29 20.44 -46.85
CA ASP A 592 3.66 20.50 -45.53
C ASP A 592 3.91 19.17 -44.79
N LYS A 593 4.46 19.28 -43.57
CA LYS A 593 4.87 18.13 -42.73
C LYS A 593 3.72 17.15 -42.52
N THR A 594 2.49 17.68 -42.46
CA THR A 594 1.26 16.91 -42.30
C THR A 594 0.97 16.08 -43.55
N SER A 595 1.14 16.68 -44.73
CA SER A 595 0.93 16.01 -46.02
C SER A 595 1.94 14.90 -46.29
N MET A 596 3.22 15.14 -46.00
CA MET A 596 4.27 14.12 -46.13
C MET A 596 4.08 12.95 -45.13
N GLY A 597 3.76 13.28 -43.87
CA GLY A 597 3.46 12.27 -42.85
C GLY A 597 2.22 11.42 -43.20
N ASN A 598 1.18 12.04 -43.76
CA ASN A 598 -0.01 11.33 -44.22
C ASN A 598 0.27 10.42 -45.41
N TYR A 599 1.11 10.84 -46.35
CA TYR A 599 1.49 10.01 -47.49
C TYR A 599 2.34 8.80 -47.06
N LEU A 600 3.33 9.01 -46.19
CA LEU A 600 4.15 7.94 -45.61
C LEU A 600 3.34 6.97 -44.73
N SER A 601 2.31 7.47 -44.06
CA SER A 601 1.38 6.63 -43.28
C SER A 601 0.63 5.63 -44.18
N LYS A 602 0.31 5.98 -45.42
CA LYS A 602 -0.30 5.05 -46.39
C LYS A 602 0.64 3.89 -46.73
N PHE A 603 1.93 4.16 -46.92
CA PHE A 603 2.95 3.12 -47.11
C PHE A 603 3.06 2.21 -45.88
N TYR A 604 3.04 2.78 -44.67
CA TYR A 604 3.08 2.01 -43.42
C TYR A 604 1.86 1.10 -43.29
N GLU A 605 0.65 1.61 -43.53
CA GLU A 605 -0.59 0.81 -43.45
C GLU A 605 -0.65 -0.29 -44.51
N LEU A 606 -0.11 -0.02 -45.70
CA LEU A 606 -0.08 -0.99 -46.80
C LEU A 606 0.90 -2.14 -46.55
N PHE A 607 2.06 -1.86 -45.94
CA PHE A 607 3.14 -2.84 -45.82
C PHE A 607 3.34 -3.42 -44.41
N ARG A 608 2.67 -2.90 -43.38
CA ARG A 608 2.70 -3.51 -42.04
C ARG A 608 2.17 -4.95 -42.10
N GLY A 609 2.90 -5.88 -41.49
CA GLY A 609 2.54 -7.31 -41.47
C GLY A 609 2.81 -8.09 -42.77
N THR A 610 3.37 -7.46 -43.82
CA THR A 610 3.73 -8.19 -45.05
C THR A 610 5.09 -8.90 -44.87
N PRO A 611 5.18 -10.24 -45.06
CA PRO A 611 6.45 -10.96 -44.96
C PRO A 611 7.42 -10.54 -46.09
N LEU A 612 8.67 -10.26 -45.72
CA LEU A 612 9.71 -9.87 -46.67
C LEU A 612 10.17 -11.06 -47.52
N PRO A 613 10.51 -10.86 -48.81
CA PRO A 613 11.09 -11.91 -49.64
C PRO A 613 12.45 -12.35 -49.08
N PRO A 614 12.79 -13.65 -49.14
CA PRO A 614 14.00 -14.20 -48.52
C PRO A 614 15.26 -13.65 -49.20
N SER A 615 16.03 -12.82 -48.49
CA SER A 615 17.36 -12.36 -48.92
C SER A 615 18.45 -13.22 -48.27
N GLU A 616 19.45 -13.65 -49.07
CA GLU A 616 20.56 -14.51 -48.63
C GLU A 616 21.31 -13.97 -47.40
N ASN A 617 21.28 -14.75 -46.31
CA ASN A 617 21.81 -14.38 -45.00
C ASN A 617 23.35 -14.43 -44.94
N LYS A 618 24.00 -13.30 -45.19
CA LYS A 618 25.44 -13.04 -44.92
C LYS A 618 25.84 -13.20 -43.44
N VAL A 619 24.86 -13.27 -42.53
CA VAL A 619 25.05 -13.53 -41.08
C VAL A 619 25.65 -14.91 -40.80
N LYS A 620 25.34 -15.91 -41.64
CA LYS A 620 25.86 -17.28 -41.47
C LYS A 620 27.37 -17.38 -41.71
N PHE A 621 27.94 -16.50 -42.54
CA PHE A 621 29.37 -16.48 -42.88
C PHE A 621 30.24 -15.80 -41.80
N MET A 622 29.71 -14.78 -41.13
CA MET A 622 30.42 -14.10 -40.03
C MET A 622 30.45 -14.93 -38.74
N ALA A 623 29.39 -15.71 -38.48
CA ALA A 623 29.34 -16.63 -37.35
C ALA A 623 30.40 -17.75 -37.47
N THR A 624 30.70 -18.22 -38.68
CA THR A 624 31.72 -19.28 -38.89
C THR A 624 33.16 -18.77 -38.77
N GLN A 625 33.42 -17.48 -39.00
CA GLN A 625 34.76 -16.88 -38.81
C GLN A 625 35.09 -16.52 -37.36
N LEU A 626 34.08 -16.29 -36.51
CA LEU A 626 34.29 -15.94 -35.10
C LEU A 626 34.42 -17.17 -34.19
N LEU A 627 33.84 -18.31 -34.59
CA LEU A 627 34.00 -19.60 -33.89
C LEU A 627 35.39 -20.24 -34.12
N ALA A 628 36.10 -19.87 -35.20
CA ALA A 628 37.45 -20.37 -35.49
C ALA A 628 38.59 -19.62 -34.77
N LYS A 629 38.28 -18.67 -33.86
CA LYS A 629 39.29 -17.83 -33.18
C LYS A 629 39.37 -18.00 -31.65
N PHE A 630 38.59 -18.92 -31.06
CA PHE A 630 38.52 -19.08 -29.59
C PHE A 630 38.88 -20.47 -29.05
N GLU A 631 39.50 -21.35 -29.85
CA GLU A 631 40.01 -22.65 -29.35
C GLU A 631 41.51 -22.68 -29.01
N ASP A 632 42.21 -21.55 -29.01
CA ASP A 632 43.60 -21.48 -28.54
C ASP A 632 43.77 -20.43 -27.45
N ARG A 633 43.70 -20.88 -26.18
CA ARG A 633 44.57 -20.52 -25.03
C ARG A 633 43.88 -20.74 -23.68
N THR A 634 44.11 -21.93 -23.12
CA THR A 634 44.09 -22.16 -21.67
C THR A 634 45.50 -21.97 -21.09
N ALA A 635 45.66 -21.14 -20.05
CA ALA A 635 46.54 -21.37 -18.89
C ALA A 635 46.71 -20.13 -17.96
N SER A 636 46.41 -20.35 -16.67
CA SER A 636 46.94 -19.77 -15.41
C SER A 636 46.99 -18.25 -15.15
N CYS A 637 46.41 -17.76 -14.04
CA CYS A 637 47.07 -17.60 -12.71
C CYS A 637 46.35 -16.57 -11.77
N SER A 638 46.23 -16.97 -10.50
CA SER A 638 46.00 -16.30 -9.19
C SER A 638 45.72 -14.78 -8.96
N VAL A 639 44.66 -14.54 -8.15
CA VAL A 639 44.51 -13.68 -6.94
C VAL A 639 44.85 -12.18 -6.96
N ARG A 640 43.84 -11.31 -6.70
CA ARG A 640 43.79 -10.38 -5.53
C ARG A 640 42.46 -9.60 -5.43
N ARG A 641 41.89 -9.56 -4.22
CA ARG A 641 40.76 -8.74 -3.76
C ARG A 641 41.25 -7.40 -3.19
N GLN A 642 40.49 -6.30 -3.38
CA GLN A 642 40.23 -5.20 -2.43
C GLN A 642 39.42 -4.05 -3.10
N PRO A 643 38.87 -3.04 -2.39
CA PRO A 643 37.66 -3.10 -1.58
C PRO A 643 36.62 -2.00 -1.95
N SER A 644 35.41 -2.14 -1.41
CA SER A 644 34.28 -1.22 -1.56
C SER A 644 34.43 0.06 -0.72
N LEU A 645 34.19 1.22 -1.34
CA LEU A 645 34.11 2.52 -0.69
C LEU A 645 32.82 2.64 0.12
N LYS A 646 32.95 2.66 1.46
CA LYS A 646 31.94 3.18 2.38
C LYS A 646 31.81 4.69 2.18
N ARG A 647 30.60 5.18 1.88
CA ARG A 647 30.25 6.59 2.07
C ARG A 647 29.65 6.76 3.46
N GLU A 648 30.32 7.54 4.29
CA GLU A 648 29.80 8.03 5.56
C GLU A 648 28.61 8.97 5.29
N PHE A 649 27.44 8.67 5.86
CA PHE A 649 26.35 9.62 5.97
C PHE A 649 26.44 10.28 7.35
N GLN A 650 26.87 11.54 7.40
CA GLN A 650 26.75 12.37 8.59
C GLN A 650 25.27 12.74 8.79
N SER A 651 24.62 12.16 9.80
CA SER A 651 23.27 12.55 10.22
C SER A 651 23.34 13.85 11.03
N LEU A 652 22.96 14.98 10.43
CA LEU A 652 22.63 16.21 11.16
C LEU A 652 21.35 15.95 11.98
N GLY A 653 21.50 15.72 13.29
CA GLY A 653 20.36 15.56 14.19
C GLY A 653 19.80 16.89 14.66
N ASP A 654 18.47 17.04 14.62
CA ASP A 654 17.75 18.21 15.11
C ASP A 654 17.98 18.43 16.63
N VAL A 655 18.42 19.64 17.01
CA VAL A 655 18.69 20.05 18.40
C VAL A 655 17.66 21.06 18.91
N CYS A 656 17.37 21.02 20.21
CA CYS A 656 16.45 21.93 20.89
C CYS A 656 17.05 23.33 20.92
N HIS A 657 16.34 24.33 20.43
CA HIS A 657 16.83 25.71 20.45
C HIS A 657 17.00 26.26 21.88
N ALA A 658 16.16 25.81 22.83
CA ALA A 658 16.16 26.30 24.21
C ALA A 658 17.21 25.63 25.11
N CYS A 659 17.33 24.29 25.09
CA CYS A 659 18.25 23.56 25.99
C CYS A 659 19.49 23.01 25.29
N LYS A 660 19.59 23.18 23.96
CA LYS A 660 20.69 22.69 23.09
C LYS A 660 20.93 21.17 23.13
N LYS A 661 20.01 20.38 23.69
CA LYS A 661 20.00 18.91 23.64
C LYS A 661 19.17 18.40 22.47
N ARG A 662 19.42 17.18 21.99
CA ARG A 662 18.70 16.56 20.86
C ARG A 662 17.19 16.46 21.15
N VAL A 663 16.36 16.77 20.15
CA VAL A 663 14.88 16.65 20.25
C VAL A 663 14.43 15.50 19.36
N PHE A 664 13.76 14.52 19.96
CA PHE A 664 13.21 13.39 19.23
C PHE A 664 11.85 13.75 18.60
N ALA A 665 11.54 13.19 17.43
CA ALA A 665 10.35 13.56 16.65
C ALA A 665 9.01 13.48 17.43
N VAL A 666 8.89 12.58 18.40
CA VAL A 666 7.69 12.40 19.25
C VAL A 666 7.53 13.53 20.28
N GLU A 667 8.63 14.14 20.72
CA GLU A 667 8.65 15.27 21.66
C GLU A 667 8.81 16.63 20.96
N ARG A 668 9.00 16.60 19.64
CA ARG A 668 9.36 17.75 18.81
C ARG A 668 8.17 18.67 18.61
N LEU A 669 8.28 19.86 19.19
CA LEU A 669 7.48 21.01 18.77
C LEU A 669 8.31 21.84 17.79
N SER A 670 7.74 22.15 16.63
CA SER A 670 8.37 23.03 15.63
C SER A 670 7.62 24.36 15.58
N ALA A 671 8.34 25.46 15.74
CA ALA A 671 7.81 26.82 15.72
C ALA A 671 8.86 27.77 15.14
N GLU A 672 8.46 28.64 14.20
CA GLU A 672 9.34 29.65 13.56
C GLU A 672 10.65 29.08 12.99
N GLY A 673 10.60 27.85 12.46
CA GLY A 673 11.78 27.15 11.90
C GLY A 673 12.73 26.53 12.93
N PHE A 674 12.41 26.58 14.23
CA PHE A 674 13.21 25.99 15.31
C PHE A 674 12.50 24.80 15.98
N HIS A 675 13.29 23.89 16.57
CA HIS A 675 12.80 22.73 17.30
C HIS A 675 12.93 22.91 18.82
N PHE A 676 11.91 22.49 19.57
CA PHE A 676 11.86 22.57 21.03
C PHE A 676 11.35 21.26 21.63
N HIS A 677 11.85 20.86 22.80
CA HIS A 677 11.14 19.88 23.65
C HIS A 677 9.82 20.49 24.12
N ARG A 678 8.76 19.67 24.26
CA ARG A 678 7.49 20.09 24.88
C ARG A 678 7.67 20.83 26.21
N GLU A 679 8.59 20.37 27.05
CA GLU A 679 8.88 20.98 28.35
C GLU A 679 9.64 22.30 28.26
N CYS A 680 10.40 22.49 27.17
CA CYS A 680 11.18 23.70 26.89
C CYS A 680 10.36 24.79 26.19
N PHE A 681 9.16 24.48 25.71
CA PHE A 681 8.29 25.40 24.99
C PHE A 681 7.49 26.26 25.97
N ARG A 682 8.16 27.22 26.60
CA ARG A 682 7.63 28.06 27.69
C ARG A 682 7.87 29.54 27.43
N CYS A 683 6.99 30.38 27.98
CA CYS A 683 7.18 31.82 27.97
C CYS A 683 8.44 32.21 28.76
N HIS A 684 9.30 33.05 28.18
CA HIS A 684 10.51 33.53 28.84
C HIS A 684 10.21 34.30 30.14
N THR A 685 9.13 35.08 30.15
CA THR A 685 8.75 35.93 31.30
C THR A 685 8.08 35.14 32.43
N CYS A 686 7.02 34.37 32.13
CA CYS A 686 6.23 33.69 33.18
C CYS A 686 6.48 32.18 33.30
N ARG A 687 7.32 31.59 32.44
CA ARG A 687 7.62 30.14 32.38
C ARG A 687 6.40 29.23 32.18
N ALA A 688 5.23 29.79 31.90
CA ALA A 688 4.03 29.03 31.57
C ALA A 688 4.26 28.24 30.26
N PRO A 689 3.79 26.97 30.19
CA PRO A 689 3.84 26.19 28.96
C PRO A 689 3.03 26.88 27.88
N LEU A 690 3.58 26.95 26.68
CA LEU A 690 2.94 27.55 25.52
C LEU A 690 2.30 26.45 24.67
N SER A 691 1.19 26.76 23.99
CA SER A 691 0.58 25.86 23.02
C SER A 691 1.01 26.22 21.59
N GLN A 692 0.95 25.25 20.68
CA GLN A 692 1.18 25.48 19.26
C GLN A 692 0.09 26.43 18.74
N GLY A 693 0.48 27.62 18.25
CA GLY A 693 -0.43 28.74 17.90
C GLY A 693 -0.76 29.74 19.03
N GLY A 694 -0.36 29.46 20.28
CA GLY A 694 -0.58 30.29 21.47
C GLY A 694 0.63 31.14 21.93
N HIS A 695 1.71 31.17 21.14
CA HIS A 695 2.97 31.84 21.46
C HIS A 695 3.24 33.03 20.52
N SER A 696 4.14 33.90 20.95
CA SER A 696 4.72 34.97 20.13
C SER A 696 6.23 34.86 20.23
N PHE A 697 6.93 34.84 19.10
CA PHE A 697 8.38 34.68 19.02
C PHE A 697 9.03 36.03 18.71
N ASP A 698 10.05 36.38 19.47
CA ASP A 698 10.92 37.52 19.16
C ASP A 698 12.09 37.03 18.31
N SER A 699 12.11 37.44 17.03
CA SER A 699 13.16 37.08 16.07
C SER A 699 14.51 37.73 16.35
N GLU A 700 14.56 38.84 17.10
CA GLU A 700 15.81 39.55 17.42
C GLU A 700 16.54 38.89 18.60
N GLU A 701 15.79 38.45 19.63
CA GLU A 701 16.37 37.77 20.80
C GLU A 701 16.28 36.24 20.75
N GLY A 702 15.54 35.66 19.80
CA GLY A 702 15.33 34.22 19.67
C GLY A 702 14.55 33.58 20.84
N LYS A 703 13.65 34.35 21.48
CA LYS A 703 12.92 33.95 22.70
C LYS A 703 11.41 33.85 22.48
N LEU A 704 10.78 32.93 23.21
CA LEU A 704 9.33 32.68 23.17
C LEU A 704 8.60 33.44 24.29
N TYR A 705 7.46 34.06 23.97
CA TYR A 705 6.59 34.76 24.90
C TYR A 705 5.14 34.26 24.76
N CYS A 706 4.34 34.38 25.82
CA CYS A 706 2.89 34.32 25.66
C CYS A 706 2.37 35.66 25.11
N LYS A 707 1.19 35.65 24.48
CA LYS A 707 0.61 36.84 23.85
C LYS A 707 0.52 38.06 24.78
N LEU A 708 0.26 37.84 26.07
CA LEU A 708 0.23 38.89 27.10
C LEU A 708 1.60 39.54 27.32
N HIS A 709 2.65 38.73 27.57
CA HIS A 709 4.00 39.26 27.84
C HIS A 709 4.68 39.79 26.57
N PHE A 710 4.26 39.35 25.39
CA PHE A 710 4.71 39.93 24.13
C PHE A 710 4.11 41.33 23.91
N ALA A 711 2.82 41.52 24.20
CA ALA A 711 2.14 42.82 24.07
C ALA A 711 2.67 43.89 25.06
N GLN A 712 3.22 43.47 26.20
CA GLN A 712 3.80 44.35 27.22
C GLN A 712 5.20 44.89 26.85
N ARG A 713 5.83 44.40 25.78
CA ARG A 713 7.18 44.80 25.34
C ARG A 713 7.24 46.09 24.50
N LYS A 714 6.16 46.88 24.38
CA LYS A 714 6.22 48.15 23.61
C LYS A 714 7.35 49.05 24.11
N PRO A 715 8.28 49.51 23.25
CA PRO A 715 9.29 50.46 23.63
C PRO A 715 8.69 51.85 23.80
N LEU A 716 9.04 52.49 24.92
CA LEU A 716 8.86 53.91 25.17
C LEU A 716 9.64 54.72 24.11
N VAL A 717 8.95 55.26 23.11
CA VAL A 717 9.47 56.40 22.35
C VAL A 717 8.80 57.66 22.89
N LYS A 718 9.58 58.43 23.67
CA LYS A 718 9.28 59.82 24.02
C LYS A 718 9.34 60.69 22.77
N ASN A 719 8.28 61.46 22.55
CA ASN A 719 8.23 62.85 22.06
C ASN A 719 6.78 63.08 21.64
N GLY A 720 5.99 63.98 22.19
CA GLY A 720 6.18 65.05 23.14
C GLY A 720 4.97 65.98 22.93
N ARG A 721 4.49 66.57 24.03
CA ARG A 721 3.59 67.72 24.10
C ARG A 721 2.07 67.54 23.94
N THR A 722 1.45 67.59 25.13
CA THR A 722 0.47 68.61 25.56
C THR A 722 -1.01 68.37 25.24
N GLN A 723 -1.73 68.04 26.33
CA GLN A 723 -2.98 68.65 26.82
C GLN A 723 -4.36 68.22 26.29
N ILE A 724 -5.12 67.77 27.30
CA ILE A 724 -6.47 68.19 27.70
C ILE A 724 -7.67 67.38 27.16
N LEU A 725 -8.45 67.00 28.18
CA LEU A 725 -9.77 66.42 28.24
C LEU A 725 -10.75 66.94 27.17
N HIS A 726 -11.61 66.08 26.62
CA HIS A 726 -12.95 65.86 27.16
C HIS A 726 -13.73 64.79 26.35
N THR A 727 -14.75 64.32 27.04
CA THR A 727 -15.83 63.38 26.80
C THR A 727 -16.71 63.63 25.56
N GLU A 728 -17.50 62.58 25.26
CA GLU A 728 -18.85 62.58 24.65
C GLU A 728 -19.06 62.18 23.16
N GLU A 729 -19.84 61.10 23.03
CA GLU A 729 -21.02 60.89 22.18
C GLU A 729 -20.93 60.92 20.63
N SER A 730 -21.28 59.76 20.05
CA SER A 730 -21.99 59.61 18.76
C SER A 730 -23.34 60.36 18.77
N PRO A 731 -23.93 60.85 17.64
CA PRO A 731 -24.31 60.00 16.50
C PRO A 731 -24.46 60.69 15.09
N GLY A 732 -24.68 59.87 14.05
CA GLY A 732 -25.75 60.13 13.07
C GLY A 732 -25.42 60.74 11.68
N ILE A 733 -25.46 59.86 10.66
CA ILE A 733 -26.42 59.88 9.53
C ILE A 733 -26.31 60.90 8.35
N LEU A 734 -26.35 60.28 7.14
CA LEU A 734 -26.85 60.66 5.80
C LEU A 734 -26.09 61.60 4.82
N SER A 735 -25.77 60.97 3.69
CA SER A 735 -26.21 61.32 2.31
C SER A 735 -25.34 62.20 1.38
N SER A 736 -24.78 61.49 0.39
CA SER A 736 -25.15 61.55 -1.05
C SER A 736 -24.71 62.68 -1.97
N LEU A 737 -24.18 62.23 -3.14
CA LEU A 737 -24.33 62.77 -4.52
C LEU A 737 -23.52 64.06 -4.81
N LYS A 738 -22.72 64.20 -5.88
CA LYS A 738 -22.90 63.83 -7.28
C LYS A 738 -21.62 64.16 -8.11
N ARG A 739 -21.25 63.26 -9.03
CA ARG A 739 -21.01 63.48 -10.47
C ARG A 739 -20.11 64.65 -10.95
N SER A 740 -19.03 64.28 -11.64
CA SER A 740 -18.91 64.36 -13.12
C SER A 740 -17.72 65.14 -13.70
N LEU A 741 -16.83 64.38 -14.35
CA LEU A 741 -16.15 64.62 -15.64
C LEU A 741 -15.22 65.85 -15.79
N ARG A 742 -13.96 65.55 -16.13
CA ARG A 742 -13.35 65.85 -17.46
C ARG A 742 -11.98 65.17 -17.59
N TRP A 743 -11.79 64.45 -18.69
CA TRP A 743 -10.49 64.11 -19.32
C TRP A 743 -10.36 65.01 -20.56
N PRO A 744 -9.14 65.40 -21.00
CA PRO A 744 -8.38 64.53 -21.92
C PRO A 744 -6.83 64.60 -21.84
N LEU A 745 -6.18 63.48 -22.26
CA LEU A 745 -4.98 63.30 -23.12
C LEU A 745 -3.74 64.22 -22.85
N HIS A 746 -2.50 63.78 -22.62
CA HIS A 746 -1.72 62.75 -23.31
C HIS A 746 -0.38 62.47 -22.57
N VAL A 747 0.04 61.20 -22.62
CA VAL A 747 1.40 60.57 -22.52
C VAL A 747 2.18 60.59 -21.19
N CYS A 748 2.05 59.50 -20.44
CA CYS A 748 3.01 59.06 -19.42
C CYS A 748 4.22 58.33 -20.05
N ALA A 749 5.41 58.94 -20.01
CA ALA A 749 6.66 58.20 -20.05
C ALA A 749 7.06 57.86 -18.61
N VAL A 750 6.68 56.67 -18.13
CA VAL A 750 7.09 56.19 -16.80
C VAL A 750 8.60 55.87 -16.87
N PRO A 751 9.44 56.42 -15.97
CA PRO A 751 10.86 56.11 -15.97
C PRO A 751 11.09 54.61 -15.76
N ARG A 752 11.95 54.00 -16.58
CA ARG A 752 12.30 52.56 -16.59
C ARG A 752 12.59 51.96 -15.20
N ARG A 753 13.02 52.78 -14.23
CA ARG A 753 13.22 52.41 -12.82
C ARG A 753 11.93 52.05 -12.09
N VAL A 754 10.83 52.77 -12.34
CA VAL A 754 9.52 52.50 -11.70
C VAL A 754 8.90 51.23 -12.29
N PHE A 755 9.04 51.01 -13.60
CA PHE A 755 8.60 49.76 -14.24
C PHE A 755 9.37 48.55 -13.69
N ASN A 756 10.70 48.65 -13.58
CA ASN A 756 11.51 47.55 -13.03
C ASN A 756 11.23 47.30 -11.54
N TRP A 757 10.95 48.36 -10.76
CA TRP A 757 10.57 48.22 -9.36
C TRP A 757 9.18 47.57 -9.20
N LEU A 758 8.19 47.99 -10.00
CA LEU A 758 6.86 47.39 -10.04
C LEU A 758 6.90 45.94 -10.52
N HIS A 759 7.71 45.63 -11.54
CA HIS A 759 7.91 44.27 -12.01
C HIS A 759 8.57 43.39 -10.95
N GLY A 760 9.57 43.91 -10.22
CA GLY A 760 10.20 43.21 -9.10
C GLY A 760 9.22 42.94 -7.95
N LYS A 761 8.37 43.91 -7.62
CA LYS A 761 7.32 43.73 -6.59
C LYS A 761 6.21 42.78 -7.05
N ALA A 762 5.74 42.88 -8.28
CA ALA A 762 4.74 41.98 -8.84
C ALA A 762 5.27 40.54 -8.94
N TRP A 763 6.52 40.36 -9.33
CA TRP A 763 7.19 39.06 -9.35
C TRP A 763 7.32 38.50 -7.94
N ALA A 764 7.80 39.28 -6.97
CA ALA A 764 7.93 38.84 -5.58
C ALA A 764 6.57 38.48 -4.96
N THR A 765 5.52 39.26 -5.23
CA THR A 765 4.15 38.93 -4.79
C THR A 765 3.63 37.68 -5.49
N GLY A 766 3.90 37.50 -6.78
CA GLY A 766 3.52 36.29 -7.52
C GLY A 766 4.23 35.03 -7.02
N VAL A 767 5.52 35.14 -6.67
CA VAL A 767 6.27 34.05 -6.02
C VAL A 767 5.73 33.77 -4.63
N HIS A 768 5.46 34.81 -3.82
CA HIS A 768 4.86 34.65 -2.49
C HIS A 768 3.49 33.97 -2.55
N LEU A 769 2.61 34.39 -3.46
CA LEU A 769 1.29 33.80 -3.64
C LEU A 769 1.37 32.35 -4.15
N ARG A 770 2.35 32.02 -5.00
CA ARG A 770 2.56 30.66 -5.48
C ARG A 770 3.13 29.75 -4.38
N ASP A 771 4.13 30.23 -3.65
CA ASP A 771 4.85 29.44 -2.66
C ASP A 771 4.01 29.24 -1.37
N ASN A 772 3.03 30.12 -1.12
CA ASN A 772 2.07 30.02 0.00
C ASN A 772 0.63 29.72 -0.49
N ALA A 773 0.46 29.22 -1.72
CA ALA A 773 -0.87 28.97 -2.30
C ALA A 773 -1.70 27.97 -1.48
N GLU A 774 -1.04 26.97 -0.88
CA GLU A 774 -1.68 25.98 -0.02
C GLU A 774 -2.18 26.59 1.30
N ASP A 775 -1.43 27.53 1.89
CA ASP A 775 -1.83 28.22 3.12
C ASP A 775 -3.04 29.14 2.88
N TYR A 776 -3.08 29.85 1.74
CA TYR A 776 -4.22 30.67 1.36
C TYR A 776 -5.44 29.83 0.96
N ALA A 777 -5.24 28.67 0.32
CA ALA A 777 -6.32 27.72 0.04
C ALA A 777 -6.91 27.16 1.34
N PHE A 778 -6.05 26.79 2.30
CA PHE A 778 -6.48 26.32 3.62
C PHE A 778 -7.24 27.42 4.37
N LEU A 779 -6.80 28.67 4.30
CA LEU A 779 -7.49 29.81 4.94
C LEU A 779 -8.85 30.10 4.28
N TYR A 780 -8.96 29.94 2.96
CA TYR A 780 -10.22 30.07 2.22
C TYR A 780 -11.19 28.90 2.50
N GLU A 781 -10.68 27.67 2.61
CA GLU A 781 -11.47 26.50 3.03
C GLU A 781 -11.92 26.63 4.49
N LEU A 782 -11.06 27.11 5.38
CA LEU A 782 -11.40 27.36 6.78
C LEU A 782 -12.49 28.43 6.91
N LEU A 783 -12.40 29.52 6.14
CA LEU A 783 -13.44 30.56 6.05
C LEU A 783 -14.73 30.02 5.42
N GLY A 784 -14.62 29.16 4.40
CA GLY A 784 -15.75 28.52 3.73
C GLY A 784 -16.54 27.55 4.60
N VAL A 785 -15.89 26.92 5.59
CA VAL A 785 -16.53 26.02 6.56
C VAL A 785 -17.02 26.77 7.81
N SER A 786 -16.28 27.79 8.26
CA SER A 786 -16.62 28.52 9.50
C SER A 786 -17.76 29.52 9.36
N LEU A 787 -17.95 30.16 8.19
CA LEU A 787 -19.07 31.08 7.95
C LEU A 787 -20.45 30.39 7.96
N PRO A 788 -20.67 29.26 7.27
CA PRO A 788 -21.92 28.51 7.37
C PRO A 788 -22.17 27.95 8.76
N LEU A 789 -21.12 27.50 9.46
CA LEU A 789 -21.24 26.98 10.83
C LEU A 789 -21.66 28.08 11.82
N LEU A 790 -21.13 29.29 11.68
CA LEU A 790 -21.56 30.46 12.47
C LEU A 790 -23.00 30.85 12.17
N ALA A 791 -23.45 30.75 10.91
CA ALA A 791 -24.84 30.99 10.56
C ALA A 791 -25.79 29.96 11.19
N VAL A 792 -25.43 28.66 11.15
CA VAL A 792 -26.20 27.59 11.80
C VAL A 792 -26.24 27.74 13.32
N LEU A 793 -25.10 28.08 13.94
CA LEU A 793 -25.05 28.32 15.39
C LEU A 793 -25.86 29.55 15.80
N HIS A 794 -25.88 30.60 14.98
CA HIS A 794 -26.73 31.77 15.20
C HIS A 794 -28.22 31.43 15.06
N GLU A 795 -28.62 30.65 14.05
CA GLU A 795 -30.01 30.18 13.92
C GLU A 795 -30.43 29.30 15.10
N GLN A 796 -29.57 28.38 15.55
CA GLN A 796 -29.83 27.55 16.75
C GLN A 796 -29.96 28.39 18.02
N LEU A 797 -29.11 29.42 18.20
CA LEU A 797 -29.21 30.35 19.34
C LEU A 797 -30.51 31.16 19.30
N VAL A 798 -30.92 31.63 18.13
CA VAL A 798 -32.20 32.35 17.95
C VAL A 798 -33.39 31.42 18.23
N GLN A 799 -33.31 30.16 17.82
CA GLN A 799 -34.35 29.15 18.04
C GLN A 799 -34.45 28.78 19.54
N MET A 800 -33.32 28.61 20.22
CA MET A 800 -33.26 28.43 21.68
C MET A 800 -33.84 29.65 22.43
N TYR A 801 -33.57 30.87 21.95
CA TYR A 801 -34.11 32.09 22.55
C TYR A 801 -35.61 32.26 22.30
N ALA A 802 -36.12 31.81 21.14
CA ALA A 802 -37.53 31.85 20.81
C ALA A 802 -38.36 30.79 21.56
N GLU A 803 -37.75 29.64 21.89
CA GLU A 803 -38.38 28.57 22.69
C GLU A 803 -38.36 28.85 24.19
N ALA A 804 -37.47 29.73 24.66
CA ALA A 804 -37.46 30.23 26.03
C ALA A 804 -38.56 31.30 26.26
N ARG A 805 -39.81 30.87 26.44
CA ARG A 805 -40.85 31.73 27.05
C ARG A 805 -40.63 31.88 28.57
N PRO A 806 -41.12 32.98 29.19
CA PRO A 806 -40.66 33.44 30.49
C PRO A 806 -40.97 32.41 31.59
N LEU A 807 -39.97 32.05 32.38
CA LEU A 807 -40.14 31.23 33.58
C LEU A 807 -41.10 31.95 34.54
N ASN A 808 -42.23 31.30 34.82
CA ASN A 808 -43.18 31.75 35.84
C ASN A 808 -42.54 31.49 37.22
N LEU A 809 -41.96 32.54 37.82
CA LEU A 809 -41.13 32.47 39.04
C LEU A 809 -41.94 32.36 40.35
N GLN A 810 -43.28 32.36 40.29
CA GLN A 810 -44.13 32.25 41.48
C GLN A 810 -43.87 31.02 42.37
N PRO A 811 -43.61 29.80 41.84
CA PRO A 811 -43.34 28.64 42.69
C PRO A 811 -41.99 28.74 43.41
N LEU A 812 -41.01 29.39 42.78
CA LEU A 812 -39.68 29.59 43.36
C LEU A 812 -39.72 30.65 44.47
N GLN A 813 -40.53 31.69 44.27
CA GLN A 813 -40.73 32.77 45.24
C GLN A 813 -41.47 32.27 46.49
N HIS A 814 -42.49 31.42 46.31
CA HIS A 814 -43.21 30.81 47.43
C HIS A 814 -42.34 29.81 48.22
N TRP A 815 -41.51 29.04 47.51
CA TRP A 815 -40.54 28.13 48.14
C TRP A 815 -39.48 28.90 48.95
N LEU A 816 -39.00 30.05 48.44
CA LEU A 816 -38.04 30.91 49.12
C LEU A 816 -38.65 31.60 50.36
N GLU A 817 -39.91 32.03 50.29
CA GLU A 817 -40.62 32.65 51.42
C GLU A 817 -40.86 31.67 52.57
N GLU A 818 -41.16 30.39 52.29
CA GLU A 818 -41.33 29.36 53.32
C GLU A 818 -40.02 28.95 54.01
N HIS A 819 -38.88 29.03 53.31
CA HIS A 819 -37.63 28.41 53.79
C HIS A 819 -36.58 29.40 54.30
N MET A 820 -36.70 30.70 54.01
CA MET A 820 -35.60 31.65 54.29
C MET A 820 -35.94 32.82 55.22
N GLY A 821 -37.21 33.04 55.57
CA GLY A 821 -37.61 34.14 56.46
C GLY A 821 -37.40 35.53 55.81
N HIS A 822 -38.31 36.47 56.12
CA HIS A 822 -38.37 37.77 55.45
C HIS A 822 -37.07 38.59 55.55
N TRP A 823 -36.54 38.96 54.38
CA TRP A 823 -35.59 40.04 54.22
C TRP A 823 -36.23 41.13 53.37
N ASP A 824 -36.65 42.21 54.01
CA ASP A 824 -36.99 43.47 53.35
C ASP A 824 -35.71 44.15 52.88
N LEU A 825 -35.60 44.44 51.58
CA LEU A 825 -34.65 45.42 51.05
C LEU A 825 -35.35 46.30 50.01
N VAL A 826 -35.30 47.60 50.30
CA VAL A 826 -35.60 48.75 49.43
C VAL A 826 -34.72 48.75 48.19
#